data_AF-Q01XH4-F1
#
_entry.id   AF-Q01XH4-F1
#
_cell.length_a   1.000
_cell.length_b   1.000
_cell.length_c   1.000
_cell.angle_alpha   90.00
_cell.angle_beta   90.00
_cell.angle_gamma   90.00
#
_symmetry.space_group_name_H-M   'P 1'
#
loop_
_entity.id
_entity.type
_entity.pdbx_description
1 polymer ?
#
loop_
_entity_poly.entity_id
_entity_poly.type
_entity_poly.pdbx_seq_one_letter_code
_entity_poly.pdbx_strand_id
1 'polypeptide(L)'
;MKRLLLAAVMMAAANHAAERFDAKLDSEQKMLQALDRLTFGARPGDLEEVRRLGVEKWIELQLHPVRIAENPALEGRLKPLATIRMEPAEVITKFFPQFPPGFARANRVSLNELLPPDQFRKVLSGTAEERRAAIMALEPEKRMKVLAQVPPNVVDGLPDLQKEQVAARQLQQEEARMEMRKLRPPLNELLEPNQVQIALHGPEEQRAALFASLDSDKRQKLAAALPMEALANQPELRRLGVMTRTPQQVVIGDLREAKLFRAIYSNRQLEEVLADFWFNHFNVFEGKDRERSMLASYERDAIRPHVLGKFKDLLLATARHPAMLYYLDNWQSMSGDLFEIGPFAPGPFGPPQPFGRQAHGLNENYGRELLELHTMGVNGGYTQQDVIAVARCFTGWTIRQPNKSPEFAFAVFMHDGGEKTVLGHKIAAGGGEQDGLQVIDILAHHPSTAHFISMKLARRFVADDPPAALVERMARTFAKTDGDLRAVMETMFTSREFFSEGARQAKVKSPLEMVVSAARSLDLKPTDTFTLVQKVADMGEPLYSKESPNGYKDTGELWLNTASVMARIEFAAALAKGQIPGAPVDSARFAGKTAAAISHELLNREPSKQTLTAIEQGLQGRQPSAEVIAGLVISSPEFQRR
;
A
#
# COMPACT_ATOMS: atom_id res chain seq x y z
N MET A 1 -39.16 7.94 -31.46
CA MET A 1 -39.80 8.22 -30.15
C MET A 1 -39.04 7.64 -28.95
N LYS A 2 -38.78 6.32 -28.84
CA LYS A 2 -38.08 5.73 -27.66
C LYS A 2 -36.68 6.29 -27.37
N ARG A 3 -35.85 6.59 -28.39
CA ARG A 3 -34.53 7.24 -28.21
C ARG A 3 -34.61 8.70 -27.75
N LEU A 4 -35.63 9.44 -28.19
CA LEU A 4 -35.88 10.84 -27.78
C LEU A 4 -36.41 10.90 -26.34
N LEU A 5 -37.27 9.96 -25.93
CA LEU A 5 -37.70 9.82 -24.53
C LEU A 5 -36.53 9.43 -23.61
N LEU A 6 -35.67 8.50 -24.03
CA LEU A 6 -34.51 8.10 -23.23
C LEU A 6 -33.52 9.26 -23.06
N ALA A 7 -33.27 10.04 -24.13
CA ALA A 7 -32.44 11.24 -24.08
C ALA A 7 -33.06 12.33 -23.19
N ALA A 8 -34.38 12.55 -23.25
CA ALA A 8 -35.08 13.51 -22.40
C ALA A 8 -35.06 13.12 -20.92
N VAL A 9 -35.21 11.82 -20.61
CA VAL A 9 -35.11 11.30 -19.23
C VAL A 9 -33.69 11.42 -18.69
N MET A 10 -32.67 11.12 -19.50
CA MET A 10 -31.27 11.31 -19.10
C MET A 10 -30.92 12.80 -18.89
N MET A 11 -31.40 13.70 -19.75
CA MET A 11 -31.22 15.15 -19.56
C MET A 11 -31.93 15.67 -18.32
N ALA A 12 -33.15 15.20 -18.04
CA ALA A 12 -33.89 15.59 -16.83
C ALA A 12 -33.18 15.09 -15.55
N ALA A 13 -32.65 13.86 -15.56
CA ALA A 13 -31.87 13.33 -14.44
C ALA A 13 -30.55 14.08 -14.24
N ALA A 14 -29.86 14.45 -15.33
CA ALA A 14 -28.63 15.25 -15.27
C ALA A 14 -28.89 16.69 -14.78
N ASN A 15 -29.97 17.33 -15.24
CA ASN A 15 -30.36 18.66 -14.74
C ASN A 15 -30.71 18.63 -13.26
N HIS A 16 -31.45 17.62 -12.80
CA HIS A 16 -31.78 17.48 -11.38
C HIS A 16 -30.54 17.21 -10.52
N ALA A 17 -29.55 16.46 -11.04
CA ALA A 17 -28.27 16.27 -10.35
C ALA A 17 -27.46 17.58 -10.27
N ALA A 18 -27.47 18.40 -11.33
CA ALA A 18 -26.80 19.71 -11.33
C ALA A 18 -27.45 20.70 -10.35
N GLU A 19 -28.78 20.77 -10.30
CA GLU A 19 -29.53 21.64 -9.38
C GLU A 19 -29.21 21.36 -7.89
N ARG A 20 -28.89 20.10 -7.55
CA ARG A 20 -28.50 19.76 -6.18
C ARG A 20 -27.19 20.42 -5.74
N PHE A 21 -26.29 20.77 -6.66
CA PHE A 21 -25.05 21.48 -6.33
C PHE A 21 -25.27 22.98 -6.06
N ASP A 22 -26.44 23.52 -6.38
CA ASP A 22 -26.83 24.88 -6.02
C ASP A 22 -27.62 24.96 -4.69
N ALA A 23 -28.18 23.84 -4.24
CA ALA A 23 -28.89 23.74 -2.98
C ALA A 23 -27.92 23.70 -1.78
N LYS A 24 -27.99 24.73 -0.93
CA LYS A 24 -27.07 24.93 0.20
C LYS A 24 -27.41 24.04 1.40
N LEU A 25 -26.36 23.56 2.07
CA LEU A 25 -26.47 22.92 3.37
C LEU A 25 -26.70 23.93 4.50
N ASP A 26 -27.45 23.52 5.52
CA ASP A 26 -27.56 24.25 6.78
C ASP A 26 -26.25 24.20 7.60
N SER A 27 -26.20 24.94 8.70
CA SER A 27 -24.97 25.07 9.51
C SER A 27 -24.48 23.73 10.08
N GLU A 28 -25.39 22.86 10.52
CA GLU A 28 -25.01 21.57 11.11
C GLU A 28 -24.56 20.59 10.02
N GLN A 29 -25.29 20.55 8.91
CA GLN A 29 -24.93 19.77 7.73
C GLN A 29 -23.56 20.18 7.16
N LYS A 30 -23.19 21.46 7.19
CA LYS A 30 -21.85 21.91 6.79
C LYS A 30 -20.75 21.36 7.69
N MET A 31 -20.96 21.35 9.01
CA MET A 31 -19.99 20.79 9.95
C MET A 31 -19.79 19.29 9.73
N LEU A 32 -20.89 18.56 9.53
CA LEU A 32 -20.86 17.13 9.21
C LEU A 32 -20.19 16.86 7.86
N GLN A 33 -20.52 17.63 6.82
CA GLN A 33 -19.88 17.55 5.51
C GLN A 33 -18.35 17.75 5.61
N ALA A 34 -17.91 18.72 6.42
CA ALA A 34 -16.48 18.93 6.64
C ALA A 34 -15.83 17.71 7.32
N LEU A 35 -16.45 17.15 8.36
CA LEU A 35 -15.95 15.95 9.03
C LEU A 35 -15.92 14.74 8.10
N ASP A 36 -16.99 14.48 7.36
CA ASP A 36 -17.14 13.35 6.45
C ASP A 36 -16.13 13.37 5.28
N ARG A 37 -15.71 14.56 4.85
CA ARG A 37 -14.80 14.73 3.70
C ARG A 37 -13.36 14.95 4.08
N LEU A 38 -13.06 15.65 5.16
CA LEU A 38 -11.68 15.95 5.58
C LEU A 38 -11.13 14.92 6.58
N THR A 39 -11.94 13.96 7.03
CA THR A 39 -11.51 12.90 7.96
C THR A 39 -11.91 11.52 7.46
N PHE A 40 -11.43 10.47 8.13
CA PHE A 40 -11.94 9.12 7.93
C PHE A 40 -13.27 8.84 8.68
N GLY A 41 -13.98 9.88 9.12
CA GLY A 41 -15.21 9.82 9.90
C GLY A 41 -15.07 10.54 11.25
N ALA A 42 -16.18 10.99 11.84
CA ALA A 42 -16.15 11.67 13.13
C ALA A 42 -16.00 10.68 14.30
N ARG A 43 -15.22 11.08 15.32
CA ARG A 43 -15.25 10.49 16.67
C ARG A 43 -16.30 11.21 17.52
N PRO A 44 -16.76 10.59 18.63
CA PRO A 44 -17.52 11.31 19.64
C PRO A 44 -16.80 12.61 20.07
N GLY A 45 -17.51 13.75 20.02
CA GLY A 45 -16.96 15.06 20.36
C GLY A 45 -16.34 15.85 19.19
N ASP A 46 -16.05 15.23 18.05
CA ASP A 46 -15.46 15.95 16.91
C ASP A 46 -16.46 17.01 16.35
N LEU A 47 -17.77 16.70 16.32
CA LEU A 47 -18.79 17.66 15.87
C LEU A 47 -18.91 18.86 16.83
N GLU A 48 -18.86 18.62 18.13
CA GLU A 48 -18.87 19.66 19.16
C GLU A 48 -17.65 20.57 19.03
N GLU A 49 -16.49 20.01 18.70
CA GLU A 49 -15.27 20.78 18.49
C GLU A 49 -15.36 21.67 17.23
N VAL A 50 -15.90 21.14 16.12
CA VAL A 50 -16.17 21.95 14.92
C VAL A 50 -17.18 23.06 15.25
N ARG A 51 -18.23 22.76 16.01
CA ARG A 51 -19.25 23.73 16.45
C ARG A 51 -18.64 24.84 17.31
N ARG A 52 -17.70 24.50 18.20
CA ARG A 52 -17.00 25.44 19.07
C ARG A 52 -16.04 26.36 18.30
N LEU A 53 -15.33 25.82 17.31
CA LEU A 53 -14.34 26.57 16.52
C LEU A 53 -14.96 27.38 15.37
N GLY A 54 -16.08 26.90 14.81
CA GLY A 54 -16.59 27.29 13.50
C GLY A 54 -15.97 26.46 12.38
N VAL A 55 -16.80 26.04 11.41
CA VAL A 55 -16.39 25.12 10.34
C VAL A 55 -15.25 25.68 9.48
N GLU A 56 -15.28 26.97 9.16
CA GLU A 56 -14.25 27.62 8.35
C GLU A 56 -12.90 27.62 9.06
N LYS A 57 -12.88 27.97 10.35
CA LYS A 57 -11.66 27.97 11.17
C LYS A 57 -11.12 26.56 11.38
N TRP A 58 -12.00 25.58 11.54
CA TRP A 58 -11.61 24.19 11.67
C TRP A 58 -10.98 23.65 10.38
N ILE A 59 -11.56 23.96 9.21
CA ILE A 59 -10.97 23.62 7.90
C ILE A 59 -9.60 24.27 7.72
N GLU A 60 -9.46 25.55 8.08
CA GLU A 60 -8.19 26.27 8.00
C GLU A 60 -7.09 25.64 8.89
N LEU A 61 -7.46 25.13 10.07
CA LEU A 61 -6.53 24.34 10.90
C LEU A 61 -6.13 23.03 10.22
N GLN A 62 -7.08 22.30 9.63
CA GLN A 62 -6.79 21.04 8.91
C GLN A 62 -5.91 21.26 7.68
N LEU A 63 -6.07 22.39 6.99
CA LEU A 63 -5.15 22.80 5.93
C LEU A 63 -3.75 23.06 6.49
N HIS A 64 -3.57 23.39 7.76
CA HIS A 64 -2.29 23.68 8.41
C HIS A 64 -1.96 22.65 9.51
N PRO A 65 -1.66 21.38 9.17
CA PRO A 65 -1.52 20.30 10.15
C PRO A 65 -0.43 20.55 11.19
N VAL A 66 0.62 21.30 10.85
CA VAL A 66 1.68 21.71 11.79
C VAL A 66 1.17 22.57 12.97
N ARG A 67 0.01 23.22 12.83
CA ARG A 67 -0.65 23.98 13.91
C ARG A 67 -1.51 23.09 14.81
N ILE A 68 -1.71 21.82 14.45
CA ILE A 68 -2.50 20.86 15.21
C ILE A 68 -1.56 19.98 16.02
N ALA A 69 -1.75 19.98 17.34
CA ALA A 69 -1.09 19.04 18.23
C ALA A 69 -1.53 17.61 17.90
N GLU A 70 -0.56 16.71 17.73
CA GLU A 70 -0.87 15.33 17.44
C GLU A 70 -1.42 14.62 18.69
N ASN A 71 -2.24 13.59 18.47
CA ASN A 71 -2.78 12.76 19.52
C ASN A 71 -1.65 12.00 20.23
N PRO A 72 -1.43 12.21 21.55
CA PRO A 72 -0.35 11.55 22.27
C PRO A 72 -0.50 10.01 22.30
N ALA A 73 -1.72 9.48 22.17
CA ALA A 73 -1.93 8.05 22.07
C ALA A 73 -1.33 7.47 20.77
N LEU A 74 -1.34 8.23 19.67
CA LEU A 74 -0.83 7.78 18.38
C LEU A 74 0.67 7.44 18.45
N GLU A 75 1.48 8.30 19.08
CA GLU A 75 2.93 8.06 19.19
C GLU A 75 3.22 6.74 19.91
N GLY A 76 2.47 6.47 20.98
CA GLY A 76 2.56 5.19 21.70
C GLY A 76 2.23 3.97 20.83
N ARG A 77 1.27 4.10 19.91
CA ARG A 77 0.89 3.02 18.96
C ARG A 77 1.89 2.85 17.82
N LEU A 78 2.52 3.93 17.36
CA LEU A 78 3.51 3.87 16.28
C LEU A 78 4.89 3.43 16.76
N LYS A 79 5.23 3.63 18.04
CA LYS A 79 6.55 3.30 18.60
C LYS A 79 7.01 1.84 18.35
N PRO A 80 6.16 0.80 18.52
CA PRO A 80 6.56 -0.59 18.27
C PRO A 80 6.75 -0.95 16.79
N LEU A 81 6.26 -0.11 15.88
CA LEU A 81 6.30 -0.32 14.43
C LEU A 81 7.64 0.19 13.87
N ALA A 82 8.75 -0.40 14.31
CA ALA A 82 10.08 0.19 14.13
C ALA A 82 10.46 0.40 12.66
N THR A 83 10.01 -0.47 11.75
CA THR A 83 10.41 -0.43 10.33
C THR A 83 9.93 0.83 9.60
N ILE A 84 8.87 1.51 10.08
CA ILE A 84 8.38 2.75 9.45
C ILE A 84 9.35 3.93 9.63
N ARG A 85 10.29 3.83 10.57
CA ARG A 85 11.31 4.86 10.87
C ARG A 85 12.71 4.47 10.39
N MET A 86 12.89 3.25 9.87
CA MET A 86 14.20 2.78 9.41
C MET A 86 14.52 3.34 8.02
N GLU A 87 15.80 3.48 7.74
CA GLU A 87 16.28 3.73 6.38
C GLU A 87 16.22 2.44 5.56
N PRO A 88 16.01 2.52 4.23
CA PRO A 88 15.94 1.34 3.36
C PRO A 88 17.13 0.37 3.53
N ALA A 89 18.35 0.89 3.72
CA ALA A 89 19.54 0.07 3.92
C ALA A 89 19.48 -0.79 5.19
N GLU A 90 18.94 -0.22 6.28
CA GLU A 90 18.73 -0.92 7.53
C GLU A 90 17.63 -1.98 7.39
N VAL A 91 16.52 -1.62 6.71
CA VAL A 91 15.41 -2.53 6.42
C VAL A 91 15.89 -3.75 5.62
N ILE A 92 16.65 -3.53 4.55
CA ILE A 92 17.21 -4.60 3.72
C ILE A 92 18.10 -5.51 4.55
N THR A 93 19.02 -4.93 5.32
CA THR A 93 19.98 -5.69 6.14
C THR A 93 19.28 -6.56 7.18
N LYS A 94 18.21 -6.07 7.80
CA LYS A 94 17.51 -6.77 8.90
C LYS A 94 16.41 -7.73 8.44
N PHE A 95 15.68 -7.39 7.37
CA PHE A 95 14.42 -8.07 7.01
C PHE A 95 14.40 -8.70 5.63
N PHE A 96 15.41 -8.47 4.79
CA PHE A 96 15.53 -9.10 3.48
C PHE A 96 16.80 -9.97 3.43
N PRO A 97 16.86 -11.05 4.23
CA PRO A 97 18.00 -11.94 4.20
C PRO A 97 18.15 -12.54 2.81
N GLN A 98 19.39 -12.72 2.36
CA GLN A 98 19.69 -13.31 1.05
C GLN A 98 19.14 -14.75 0.90
N PHE A 99 18.78 -15.40 2.02
CA PHE A 99 18.23 -16.75 2.07
C PHE A 99 17.04 -16.82 3.05
N PRO A 100 16.01 -17.64 2.78
CA PRO A 100 14.90 -17.87 3.70
C PRO A 100 15.36 -18.38 5.09
N PRO A 101 14.57 -18.17 6.16
CA PRO A 101 14.79 -18.84 7.44
C PRO A 101 14.81 -20.36 7.28
N GLY A 102 15.81 -21.05 7.85
CA GLY A 102 16.09 -22.48 7.63
C GLY A 102 16.99 -22.79 6.42
N PHE A 103 17.21 -21.81 5.54
CA PHE A 103 18.24 -21.80 4.48
C PHE A 103 19.42 -20.89 4.85
N ALA A 104 19.48 -20.44 6.11
CA ALA A 104 20.56 -19.62 6.62
C ALA A 104 21.92 -20.25 6.31
N ARG A 105 22.88 -19.38 5.97
CA ARG A 105 24.24 -19.68 5.50
C ARG A 105 25.10 -20.53 6.45
N ALA A 106 24.55 -21.07 7.53
CA ALA A 106 25.32 -21.74 8.56
C ALA A 106 26.19 -22.88 8.00
N ASN A 107 25.94 -23.42 6.80
CA ASN A 107 26.90 -24.31 6.10
C ASN A 107 26.80 -24.45 4.56
N ARG A 108 26.02 -23.63 3.82
CA ARG A 108 25.91 -23.77 2.35
C ARG A 108 26.95 -22.91 1.61
N VAL A 109 28.08 -23.55 1.30
CA VAL A 109 29.12 -23.05 0.38
C VAL A 109 28.53 -23.00 -1.04
N SER A 110 28.61 -21.85 -1.71
CA SER A 110 28.04 -21.66 -3.05
C SER A 110 28.71 -22.58 -4.08
N LEU A 111 28.05 -22.93 -5.19
CA LEU A 111 28.68 -23.73 -6.25
C LEU A 111 30.01 -23.13 -6.75
N ASN A 112 30.13 -21.79 -6.78
CA ASN A 112 31.37 -21.08 -7.15
C ASN A 112 32.48 -21.20 -6.10
N GLU A 113 32.12 -21.35 -4.82
CA GLU A 113 33.09 -21.60 -3.75
C GLU A 113 33.43 -23.10 -3.65
N LEU A 114 32.51 -23.98 -4.04
CA LEU A 114 32.74 -25.42 -4.12
C LEU A 114 33.62 -25.76 -5.33
N LEU A 115 33.42 -25.17 -6.50
CA LEU A 115 34.14 -25.58 -7.70
C LEU A 115 35.13 -24.50 -8.14
N PRO A 116 36.44 -24.83 -8.31
CA PRO A 116 37.37 -23.95 -9.02
C PRO A 116 36.80 -23.57 -10.40
N PRO A 117 37.12 -22.37 -10.94
CA PRO A 117 36.51 -21.86 -12.18
C PRO A 117 36.53 -22.86 -13.36
N ASP A 118 37.63 -23.58 -13.53
CA ASP A 118 37.79 -24.57 -14.60
C ASP A 118 36.91 -25.82 -14.40
N GLN A 119 36.76 -26.29 -13.16
CA GLN A 119 35.85 -27.39 -12.83
C GLN A 119 34.39 -26.95 -12.92
N PHE A 120 34.08 -25.73 -12.50
CA PHE A 120 32.73 -25.18 -12.57
C PHE A 120 32.19 -25.19 -14.01
N ARG A 121 33.01 -24.76 -14.98
CA ARG A 121 32.64 -24.82 -16.42
C ARG A 121 32.44 -26.25 -16.91
N LYS A 122 33.34 -27.17 -16.55
CA LYS A 122 33.24 -28.58 -16.95
C LYS A 122 31.98 -29.25 -16.39
N VAL A 123 31.61 -28.94 -15.14
CA VAL A 123 30.41 -29.49 -14.48
C VAL A 123 29.12 -28.98 -15.13
N LEU A 124 29.02 -27.67 -15.44
CA LEU A 124 27.76 -27.11 -15.94
C LEU A 124 27.58 -27.21 -17.46
N SER A 125 28.66 -27.15 -18.23
CA SER A 125 28.61 -27.08 -19.70
C SER A 125 29.48 -28.09 -20.44
N GLY A 126 30.20 -28.96 -19.72
CA GLY A 126 31.03 -29.99 -20.34
C GLY A 126 30.23 -31.15 -20.92
N THR A 127 30.91 -32.00 -21.68
CA THR A 127 30.37 -33.28 -22.16
C THR A 127 30.04 -34.21 -20.99
N ALA A 128 29.27 -35.28 -21.22
CA ALA A 128 28.94 -36.24 -20.16
C ALA A 128 30.20 -36.82 -19.47
N GLU A 129 31.25 -37.10 -20.25
CA GLU A 129 32.53 -37.58 -19.72
C GLU A 129 33.27 -36.52 -18.90
N GLU A 130 33.29 -35.26 -19.37
CA GLU A 130 33.91 -34.14 -18.64
C GLU A 130 33.17 -33.84 -17.34
N ARG A 131 31.82 -33.85 -17.36
CA ARG A 131 30.99 -33.71 -16.17
C ARG A 131 31.28 -34.83 -15.18
N ARG A 132 31.30 -36.08 -15.67
CA ARG A 132 31.60 -37.25 -14.83
C ARG A 132 32.98 -37.14 -14.19
N ALA A 133 34.01 -36.87 -14.98
CA ALA A 133 35.39 -36.75 -14.50
C ALA A 133 35.54 -35.60 -13.49
N ALA A 134 34.95 -34.43 -13.79
CA ALA A 134 35.02 -33.27 -12.90
C ALA A 134 34.31 -33.51 -11.57
N ILE A 135 33.15 -34.16 -11.57
CA ILE A 135 32.38 -34.48 -10.35
C ILE A 135 33.08 -35.60 -9.55
N MET A 136 33.60 -36.63 -10.23
CA MET A 136 34.28 -37.76 -9.57
C MET A 136 35.66 -37.40 -8.99
N ALA A 137 36.28 -36.34 -9.48
CA ALA A 137 37.53 -35.80 -8.92
C ALA A 137 37.36 -35.03 -7.60
N LEU A 138 36.11 -34.80 -7.16
CA LEU A 138 35.81 -34.13 -5.90
C LEU A 138 35.85 -35.14 -4.75
N GLU A 139 36.34 -34.68 -3.59
CA GLU A 139 36.18 -35.40 -2.33
C GLU A 139 34.70 -35.75 -2.07
N PRO A 140 34.38 -36.92 -1.49
CA PRO A 140 33.00 -37.40 -1.35
C PRO A 140 32.02 -36.39 -0.74
N GLU A 141 32.43 -35.70 0.33
CA GLU A 141 31.59 -34.67 0.97
C GLU A 141 31.31 -33.48 0.05
N LYS A 142 32.32 -33.06 -0.70
CA LYS A 142 32.26 -31.92 -1.63
C LYS A 142 31.43 -32.28 -2.86
N ARG A 143 31.59 -33.50 -3.37
CA ARG A 143 30.81 -34.09 -4.45
C ARG A 143 29.33 -34.11 -4.11
N MET A 144 28.97 -34.54 -2.91
CA MET A 144 27.60 -34.58 -2.43
C MET A 144 26.99 -33.17 -2.37
N LYS A 145 27.72 -32.18 -1.85
CA LYS A 145 27.28 -30.76 -1.83
C LYS A 145 27.09 -30.17 -3.22
N VAL A 146 27.93 -30.54 -4.20
CA VAL A 146 27.81 -30.12 -5.60
C VAL A 146 26.60 -30.78 -6.25
N LEU A 147 26.46 -32.10 -6.13
CA LEU A 147 25.36 -32.87 -6.71
C LEU A 147 23.98 -32.42 -6.21
N ALA A 148 23.89 -32.04 -4.93
CA ALA A 148 22.67 -31.48 -4.36
C ALA A 148 22.24 -30.15 -5.02
N GLN A 149 23.18 -29.35 -5.52
CA GLN A 149 22.96 -28.00 -6.04
C GLN A 149 22.85 -27.93 -7.58
N VAL A 150 23.50 -28.84 -8.31
CA VAL A 150 23.48 -28.80 -9.78
C VAL A 150 22.12 -29.26 -10.34
N PRO A 151 21.68 -28.70 -11.48
CA PRO A 151 20.47 -29.14 -12.18
C PRO A 151 20.49 -30.64 -12.57
N PRO A 152 19.33 -31.29 -12.75
CA PRO A 152 19.26 -32.71 -13.15
C PRO A 152 20.01 -33.01 -14.46
N ASN A 153 19.98 -32.10 -15.43
CA ASN A 153 20.62 -32.29 -16.73
C ASN A 153 22.17 -32.39 -16.67
N VAL A 154 22.79 -31.99 -15.56
CA VAL A 154 24.24 -32.15 -15.34
C VAL A 154 24.62 -33.62 -15.20
N VAL A 155 23.73 -34.47 -14.69
CA VAL A 155 23.96 -35.91 -14.50
C VAL A 155 23.26 -36.78 -15.55
N ASP A 156 22.68 -36.18 -16.59
CA ASP A 156 22.06 -36.94 -17.68
C ASP A 156 23.08 -37.86 -18.38
N GLY A 157 22.72 -39.13 -18.52
CA GLY A 157 23.58 -40.17 -19.07
C GLY A 157 24.62 -40.73 -18.10
N LEU A 158 24.57 -40.36 -16.81
CA LEU A 158 25.53 -40.75 -15.77
C LEU A 158 24.79 -41.45 -14.60
N PRO A 159 24.42 -42.74 -14.71
CA PRO A 159 23.55 -43.42 -13.74
C PRO A 159 24.10 -43.48 -12.31
N ASP A 160 25.42 -43.57 -12.18
CA ASP A 160 26.15 -43.52 -10.91
C ASP A 160 25.95 -42.16 -10.21
N LEU A 161 26.16 -41.06 -10.93
CA LEU A 161 25.98 -39.70 -10.40
C LEU A 161 24.52 -39.30 -10.22
N GLN A 162 23.59 -39.83 -11.02
CA GLN A 162 22.15 -39.64 -10.81
C GLN A 162 21.70 -40.21 -9.47
N LYS A 163 22.14 -41.43 -9.12
CA LYS A 163 21.84 -42.05 -7.84
C LYS A 163 22.41 -41.25 -6.68
N GLU A 164 23.67 -40.80 -6.80
CA GLU A 164 24.30 -39.94 -5.78
C GLU A 164 23.60 -38.57 -5.65
N GLN A 165 23.14 -37.97 -6.76
CA GLN A 165 22.38 -36.72 -6.73
C GLN A 165 21.06 -36.86 -5.97
N VAL A 166 20.32 -37.95 -6.20
CA VAL A 166 19.07 -38.22 -5.47
C VAL A 166 19.34 -38.33 -3.97
N ALA A 167 20.35 -39.12 -3.58
CA ALA A 167 20.75 -39.27 -2.17
C ALA A 167 21.20 -37.94 -1.56
N ALA A 168 22.00 -37.15 -2.29
CA ALA A 168 22.49 -35.85 -1.85
C ALA A 168 21.34 -34.84 -1.61
N ARG A 169 20.35 -34.82 -2.51
CA ARG A 169 19.16 -33.97 -2.35
C ARG A 169 18.26 -34.45 -1.22
N GLN A 170 18.10 -35.76 -1.03
CA GLN A 170 17.34 -36.32 0.10
C GLN A 170 17.98 -35.93 1.44
N LEU A 171 19.29 -36.12 1.58
CA LEU A 171 20.02 -35.73 2.80
C LEU A 171 19.88 -34.22 3.04
N GLN A 172 20.04 -33.40 2.00
CA GLN A 172 19.86 -31.95 2.10
C GLN A 172 18.43 -31.55 2.50
N GLN A 173 17.41 -32.27 2.03
CA GLN A 173 16.02 -32.08 2.42
C GLN A 173 15.79 -32.49 3.89
N GLU A 174 16.41 -33.58 4.34
CA GLU A 174 16.35 -34.03 5.75
C GLU A 174 17.03 -33.04 6.69
N GLU A 175 18.24 -32.56 6.36
CA GLU A 175 18.93 -31.51 7.11
C GLU A 175 18.10 -30.23 7.19
N ALA A 176 17.53 -29.77 6.06
CA ALA A 176 16.66 -28.61 6.02
C ALA A 176 15.40 -28.83 6.89
N ARG A 177 14.82 -30.04 6.87
CA ARG A 177 13.68 -30.41 7.72
C ARG A 177 14.05 -30.39 9.20
N MET A 178 15.24 -30.87 9.57
CA MET A 178 15.73 -30.83 10.96
C MET A 178 15.96 -29.40 11.44
N GLU A 179 16.63 -28.57 10.64
CA GLU A 179 16.83 -27.14 10.96
C GLU A 179 15.49 -26.40 11.08
N MET A 180 14.55 -26.67 10.17
CA MET A 180 13.19 -26.13 10.27
C MET A 180 12.46 -26.58 11.54
N ARG A 181 12.62 -27.84 11.97
CA ARG A 181 12.05 -28.34 13.23
C ARG A 181 12.68 -27.68 14.46
N LYS A 182 13.97 -27.31 14.42
CA LYS A 182 14.61 -26.54 15.50
C LYS A 182 14.03 -25.13 15.62
N LEU A 183 13.78 -24.47 14.48
CA LEU A 183 13.18 -23.13 14.42
C LEU A 183 11.68 -23.13 14.73
N ARG A 184 10.98 -24.19 14.29
CA ARG A 184 9.52 -24.34 14.37
C ARG A 184 9.17 -25.76 14.83
N PRO A 185 9.45 -26.09 16.10
CA PRO A 185 9.09 -27.40 16.63
C PRO A 185 7.56 -27.53 16.67
N PRO A 186 7.03 -28.76 16.54
CA PRO A 186 5.59 -28.98 16.67
C PRO A 186 5.13 -28.60 18.08
N LEU A 187 3.89 -28.14 18.20
CA LEU A 187 3.37 -27.56 19.44
C LEU A 187 3.44 -28.52 20.64
N ASN A 188 3.33 -29.83 20.42
CA ASN A 188 3.42 -30.86 21.45
C ASN A 188 4.85 -31.08 22.00
N GLU A 189 5.88 -30.55 21.33
CA GLU A 189 7.25 -30.48 21.89
C GLU A 189 7.45 -29.23 22.76
N LEU A 190 6.57 -28.24 22.63
CA LEU A 190 6.65 -26.97 23.36
C LEU A 190 5.70 -26.88 24.56
N LEU A 191 4.54 -27.54 24.44
CA LEU A 191 3.39 -27.38 25.33
C LEU A 191 2.76 -28.74 25.65
N GLU A 192 2.20 -28.86 26.86
CA GLU A 192 1.37 -29.99 27.26
C GLU A 192 0.07 -30.06 26.42
N PRO A 193 -0.58 -31.23 26.26
CA PRO A 193 -1.76 -31.37 25.39
C PRO A 193 -2.91 -30.38 25.69
N ASN A 194 -3.18 -30.10 26.96
CA ASN A 194 -4.17 -29.09 27.37
C ASN A 194 -3.72 -27.66 27.02
N GLN A 195 -2.43 -27.35 27.17
CA GLN A 195 -1.86 -26.06 26.80
C GLN A 195 -1.88 -25.83 25.29
N VAL A 196 -1.72 -26.88 24.47
CA VAL A 196 -1.89 -26.79 23.01
C VAL A 196 -3.32 -26.37 22.66
N GLN A 197 -4.33 -26.97 23.29
CA GLN A 197 -5.73 -26.57 23.09
C GLN A 197 -5.98 -25.13 23.53
N ILE A 198 -5.43 -24.71 24.66
CA ILE A 198 -5.52 -23.33 25.12
C ILE A 198 -4.86 -22.38 24.10
N ALA A 199 -3.65 -22.70 23.63
CA ALA A 199 -2.91 -21.85 22.69
C ALA A 199 -3.64 -21.65 21.35
N LEU A 200 -4.32 -22.67 20.84
CA LEU A 200 -5.02 -22.63 19.55
C LEU A 200 -6.46 -22.09 19.65
N HIS A 201 -7.19 -22.47 20.69
CA HIS A 201 -8.64 -22.28 20.78
C HIS A 201 -9.12 -21.74 22.14
N GLY A 202 -8.21 -21.54 23.08
CA GLY A 202 -8.56 -21.06 24.41
C GLY A 202 -9.05 -19.61 24.43
N PRO A 203 -9.82 -19.23 25.48
CA PRO A 203 -10.16 -17.84 25.75
C PRO A 203 -8.91 -16.96 25.78
N GLU A 204 -9.05 -15.69 25.41
CA GLU A 204 -7.94 -14.73 25.34
C GLU A 204 -7.15 -14.65 26.65
N GLU A 205 -7.84 -14.55 27.79
CA GLU A 205 -7.18 -14.47 29.11
C GLU A 205 -6.33 -15.71 29.40
N GLN A 206 -6.83 -16.90 29.07
CA GLN A 206 -6.09 -18.14 29.26
C GLN A 206 -4.88 -18.24 28.31
N ARG A 207 -5.04 -17.80 27.06
CA ARG A 207 -3.92 -17.70 26.09
C ARG A 207 -2.87 -16.73 26.58
N ALA A 208 -3.26 -15.53 27.00
CA ALA A 208 -2.36 -14.50 27.51
C ALA A 208 -1.60 -15.00 28.75
N ALA A 209 -2.30 -15.62 29.71
CA ALA A 209 -1.69 -16.20 30.90
C ALA A 209 -0.70 -17.33 30.54
N LEU A 210 -1.09 -18.23 29.61
CA LEU A 210 -0.21 -19.28 29.11
C LEU A 210 1.06 -18.68 28.50
N PHE A 211 0.93 -17.73 27.58
CA PHE A 211 2.09 -17.13 26.91
C PHE A 211 2.99 -16.36 27.88
N ALA A 212 2.41 -15.65 28.86
CA ALA A 212 3.16 -14.95 29.89
C ALA A 212 3.95 -15.90 30.82
N SER A 213 3.45 -17.12 31.04
CA SER A 213 4.08 -18.14 31.90
C SER A 213 5.33 -18.80 31.28
N LEU A 214 5.48 -18.71 29.95
CA LEU A 214 6.60 -19.32 29.24
C LEU A 214 7.86 -18.45 29.32
N ASP A 215 9.03 -19.07 29.28
CA ASP A 215 10.30 -18.36 29.09
C ASP A 215 10.42 -17.76 27.66
N SER A 216 11.41 -16.89 27.46
CA SER A 216 11.57 -16.15 26.20
C SER A 216 11.87 -17.05 25.00
N ASP A 217 12.65 -18.12 25.17
CA ASP A 217 13.00 -19.04 24.08
C ASP A 217 11.78 -19.87 23.65
N LYS A 218 11.05 -20.43 24.63
CA LYS A 218 9.78 -21.12 24.35
C LYS A 218 8.76 -20.20 23.71
N ARG A 219 8.62 -18.94 24.16
CA ARG A 219 7.73 -17.96 23.52
C ARG A 219 8.07 -17.71 22.06
N GLN A 220 9.35 -17.59 21.73
CA GLN A 220 9.80 -17.38 20.36
C GLN A 220 9.47 -18.57 19.45
N LYS A 221 9.81 -19.79 19.89
CA LYS A 221 9.50 -21.02 19.15
C LYS A 221 7.99 -21.22 19.01
N LEU A 222 7.23 -20.92 20.07
CA LEU A 222 5.77 -21.00 20.05
C LEU A 222 5.17 -19.99 19.07
N ALA A 223 5.62 -18.75 19.07
CA ALA A 223 5.19 -17.72 18.14
C ALA A 223 5.45 -18.10 16.67
N ALA A 224 6.55 -18.79 16.39
CA ALA A 224 6.88 -19.28 15.05
C ALA A 224 6.09 -20.53 14.64
N ALA A 225 5.58 -21.30 15.61
CA ALA A 225 4.80 -22.52 15.41
C ALA A 225 3.28 -22.25 15.29
N LEU A 226 2.76 -21.24 16.00
CA LEU A 226 1.33 -20.90 16.00
C LEU A 226 0.87 -20.22 14.70
N PRO A 227 -0.38 -20.43 14.28
CA PRO A 227 -1.01 -19.67 13.21
C PRO A 227 -1.20 -18.20 13.62
N MET A 228 -1.29 -17.28 12.65
CA MET A 228 -1.37 -15.83 12.92
C MET A 228 -2.66 -15.46 13.67
N GLU A 229 -3.74 -16.16 13.40
CA GLU A 229 -5.07 -15.97 13.98
C GLU A 229 -5.04 -16.25 15.49
N ALA A 230 -4.29 -17.27 15.91
CA ALA A 230 -4.08 -17.58 17.33
C ALA A 230 -3.28 -16.49 18.07
N LEU A 231 -2.56 -15.64 17.33
CA LEU A 231 -1.75 -14.54 17.85
C LEU A 231 -2.39 -13.16 17.63
N ALA A 232 -3.63 -13.08 17.16
CA ALA A 232 -4.25 -11.81 16.75
C ALA A 232 -4.39 -10.77 17.89
N ASN A 233 -4.49 -11.20 19.15
CA ASN A 233 -4.49 -10.33 20.35
C ASN A 233 -3.11 -10.20 21.01
N GLN A 234 -2.06 -10.68 20.35
CA GLN A 234 -0.71 -10.77 20.89
C GLN A 234 0.28 -10.15 19.89
N PRO A 235 0.24 -8.82 19.67
CA PRO A 235 0.97 -8.16 18.58
C PRO A 235 2.48 -8.41 18.64
N GLU A 236 3.07 -8.46 19.83
CA GLU A 236 4.51 -8.73 20.00
C GLU A 236 4.87 -10.16 19.59
N LEU A 237 4.11 -11.16 20.04
CA LEU A 237 4.32 -12.57 19.65
C LEU A 237 4.00 -12.78 18.17
N ARG A 238 2.94 -12.16 17.65
CA ARG A 238 2.61 -12.20 16.22
C ARG A 238 3.78 -11.69 15.39
N ARG A 239 4.31 -10.49 15.71
CA ARG A 239 5.48 -9.91 15.03
C ARG A 239 6.72 -10.79 15.15
N LEU A 240 6.99 -11.38 16.32
CA LEU A 240 8.09 -12.32 16.51
C LEU A 240 7.95 -13.59 15.64
N GLY A 241 6.73 -14.11 15.56
CA GLY A 241 6.39 -15.24 14.71
C GLY A 241 6.53 -14.92 13.22
N VAL A 242 6.12 -13.71 12.79
CA VAL A 242 6.35 -13.24 11.41
C VAL A 242 7.84 -13.08 11.14
N MET A 243 8.58 -12.45 12.04
CA MET A 243 10.02 -12.25 11.93
C MET A 243 10.76 -13.58 11.75
N THR A 244 10.33 -14.62 12.46
CA THR A 244 10.95 -15.96 12.36
C THR A 244 10.59 -16.68 11.05
N ARG A 245 9.37 -16.51 10.54
CA ARG A 245 8.88 -17.24 9.35
C ARG A 245 9.19 -16.52 8.04
N THR A 246 8.92 -15.22 8.01
CA THR A 246 8.92 -14.35 6.83
C THR A 246 9.30 -12.92 7.26
N PRO A 247 10.57 -12.65 7.60
CA PRO A 247 11.01 -11.33 8.09
C PRO A 247 10.56 -10.15 7.22
N GLN A 248 10.56 -10.32 5.90
CA GLN A 248 10.13 -9.30 4.94
C GLN A 248 8.66 -8.88 5.09
N GLN A 249 7.81 -9.71 5.69
CA GLN A 249 6.41 -9.41 5.96
C GLN A 249 6.23 -8.49 7.18
N VAL A 250 7.23 -8.38 8.07
CA VAL A 250 7.21 -7.43 9.19
C VAL A 250 7.17 -5.99 8.66
N VAL A 251 7.96 -5.70 7.62
CA VAL A 251 8.10 -4.35 7.05
C VAL A 251 6.76 -3.83 6.54
N ILE A 252 6.05 -4.65 5.78
CA ILE A 252 4.77 -4.24 5.21
C ILE A 252 3.63 -4.33 6.22
N GLY A 253 3.71 -5.26 7.17
CA GLY A 253 2.79 -5.33 8.30
C GLY A 253 2.82 -4.07 9.16
N ASP A 254 4.01 -3.61 9.54
CA ASP A 254 4.19 -2.37 10.30
C ASP A 254 3.65 -1.15 9.53
N LEU A 255 3.89 -1.07 8.22
CA LEU A 255 3.38 0.05 7.40
C LEU A 255 1.85 0.07 7.35
N ARG A 256 1.21 -1.09 7.17
CA ARG A 256 -0.26 -1.23 7.18
C ARG A 256 -0.87 -0.90 8.53
N GLU A 257 -0.28 -1.41 9.62
CA GLU A 257 -0.71 -1.10 10.98
C GLU A 257 -0.56 0.40 11.27
N ALA A 258 0.54 1.02 10.83
CA ALA A 258 0.77 2.46 10.98
C ALA A 258 -0.29 3.29 10.24
N LYS A 259 -0.68 2.90 9.01
CA LYS A 259 -1.76 3.58 8.27
C LYS A 259 -3.07 3.56 9.05
N LEU A 260 -3.48 2.40 9.59
CA LEU A 260 -4.71 2.29 10.38
C LEU A 260 -4.63 3.09 11.68
N PHE A 261 -3.53 3.01 12.42
CA PHE A 261 -3.37 3.79 13.65
C PHE A 261 -3.44 5.30 13.37
N ARG A 262 -2.76 5.80 12.34
CA ARG A 262 -2.84 7.21 11.95
C ARG A 262 -4.26 7.62 11.57
N ALA A 263 -4.92 6.84 10.72
CA ALA A 263 -6.29 7.12 10.28
C ALA A 263 -7.27 7.14 11.47
N ILE A 264 -7.12 6.24 12.44
CA ILE A 264 -7.97 6.17 13.64
C ILE A 264 -7.67 7.31 14.63
N TYR A 265 -6.40 7.53 14.98
CA TYR A 265 -6.03 8.37 16.13
C TYR A 265 -5.61 9.80 15.80
N SER A 266 -5.06 10.07 14.61
CA SER A 266 -4.45 11.37 14.32
C SER A 266 -5.46 12.51 14.46
N ASN A 267 -5.00 13.65 14.99
CA ASN A 267 -5.78 14.90 14.98
C ASN A 267 -5.63 15.65 13.64
N ARG A 268 -4.62 15.30 12.83
CA ARG A 268 -4.31 15.88 11.52
C ARG A 268 -5.00 15.09 10.41
N GLN A 269 -6.31 14.93 10.54
CA GLN A 269 -7.08 14.00 9.71
C GLN A 269 -6.99 14.30 8.21
N LEU A 270 -6.98 15.57 7.80
CA LEU A 270 -6.82 15.91 6.37
C LEU A 270 -5.45 15.47 5.82
N GLU A 271 -4.38 15.59 6.62
CA GLU A 271 -3.04 15.10 6.25
C GLU A 271 -3.05 13.60 5.99
N GLU A 272 -3.75 12.82 6.82
CA GLU A 272 -3.87 11.36 6.64
C GLU A 272 -4.72 10.97 5.42
N VAL A 273 -5.83 11.66 5.19
CA VAL A 273 -6.67 11.44 4.00
C VAL A 273 -5.90 11.77 2.73
N LEU A 274 -5.08 12.83 2.74
CA LEU A 274 -4.26 13.20 1.59
C LEU A 274 -3.05 12.30 1.42
N ALA A 275 -2.41 11.83 2.49
CA ALA A 275 -1.32 10.85 2.40
C ALA A 275 -1.80 9.55 1.74
N ASP A 276 -3.00 9.09 2.09
CA ASP A 276 -3.64 7.94 1.45
C ASP A 276 -3.96 8.21 -0.04
N PHE A 277 -4.59 9.35 -0.34
CA PHE A 277 -4.90 9.75 -1.71
C PHE A 277 -3.65 9.84 -2.60
N TRP A 278 -2.58 10.48 -2.12
CA TRP A 278 -1.36 10.69 -2.89
C TRP A 278 -0.53 9.43 -3.04
N PHE A 279 -0.48 8.56 -2.02
CA PHE A 279 0.11 7.24 -2.17
C PHE A 279 -0.63 6.45 -3.27
N ASN A 280 -1.98 6.46 -3.25
CA ASN A 280 -2.78 5.79 -4.27
C ASN A 280 -2.63 6.42 -5.68
N HIS A 281 -2.39 7.74 -5.75
CA HIS A 281 -2.12 8.43 -7.01
C HIS A 281 -0.77 8.03 -7.62
N PHE A 282 0.27 7.97 -6.80
CA PHE A 282 1.62 7.54 -7.18
C PHE A 282 1.90 6.11 -6.69
N ASN A 283 1.00 5.19 -7.04
CA ASN A 283 0.95 3.85 -6.47
C ASN A 283 2.25 3.08 -6.73
N VAL A 284 2.75 2.42 -5.68
CA VAL A 284 3.84 1.45 -5.75
C VAL A 284 3.36 0.15 -5.11
N PHE A 285 3.37 -0.93 -5.90
CA PHE A 285 2.93 -2.25 -5.46
C PHE A 285 3.98 -2.92 -4.57
N GLU A 286 3.57 -3.49 -3.44
CA GLU A 286 4.48 -4.19 -2.51
C GLU A 286 5.05 -5.55 -2.98
N GLY A 287 4.55 -6.10 -4.09
CA GLY A 287 4.73 -7.51 -4.44
C GLY A 287 5.49 -7.78 -5.74
N LYS A 288 6.10 -6.77 -6.36
CA LYS A 288 6.90 -6.93 -7.58
C LYS A 288 8.24 -7.62 -7.25
N ASP A 289 8.98 -7.14 -6.26
CA ASP A 289 10.19 -7.78 -5.70
C ASP A 289 10.68 -7.07 -4.41
N ARG A 290 11.62 -6.11 -4.54
CA ARG A 290 12.36 -5.48 -3.44
C ARG A 290 11.81 -4.13 -3.00
N GLU A 291 10.88 -3.55 -3.75
CA GLU A 291 10.25 -2.27 -3.42
C GLU A 291 9.55 -2.26 -2.07
N ARG A 292 9.12 -3.42 -1.56
CA ARG A 292 8.61 -3.58 -0.19
C ARG A 292 9.57 -3.01 0.87
N SER A 293 10.89 -3.09 0.64
CA SER A 293 11.90 -2.54 1.56
C SER A 293 11.94 -1.01 1.60
N MET A 294 11.30 -0.35 0.64
CA MET A 294 11.35 1.09 0.41
C MET A 294 9.98 1.76 0.53
N LEU A 295 8.88 1.01 0.69
CA LEU A 295 7.53 1.58 0.76
C LEU A 295 7.33 2.50 1.98
N ALA A 296 7.93 2.14 3.12
CA ALA A 296 7.85 2.97 4.32
C ALA A 296 8.53 4.33 4.13
N SER A 297 9.77 4.35 3.59
CA SER A 297 10.46 5.60 3.27
C SER A 297 9.77 6.36 2.13
N TYR A 298 9.19 5.66 1.16
CA TYR A 298 8.45 6.29 0.07
C TYR A 298 7.27 7.10 0.59
N GLU A 299 6.43 6.52 1.45
CA GLU A 299 5.34 7.27 2.07
C GLU A 299 5.88 8.38 2.99
N ARG A 300 6.85 8.07 3.85
CA ARG A 300 7.40 8.98 4.87
C ARG A 300 8.11 10.20 4.28
N ASP A 301 8.90 10.01 3.22
CA ASP A 301 9.87 11.00 2.73
C ASP A 301 9.42 11.64 1.41
N ALA A 302 8.76 10.89 0.52
CA ALA A 302 8.32 11.43 -0.76
C ALA A 302 6.88 11.95 -0.72
N ILE A 303 5.96 11.23 -0.07
CA ILE A 303 4.52 11.58 -0.08
C ILE A 303 4.17 12.57 1.04
N ARG A 304 4.30 12.13 2.31
CA ARG A 304 3.77 12.86 3.47
C ARG A 304 4.24 14.31 3.60
N PRO A 305 5.51 14.67 3.34
CA PRO A 305 5.97 16.05 3.47
C PRO A 305 5.33 17.00 2.44
N HIS A 306 4.80 16.48 1.34
CA HIS A 306 4.36 17.27 0.19
C HIS A 306 2.84 17.23 -0.05
N VAL A 307 2.04 16.57 0.80
CA VAL A 307 0.59 16.37 0.57
C VAL A 307 -0.23 17.65 0.39
N LEU A 308 0.27 18.76 0.93
CA LEU A 308 -0.29 20.13 0.82
C LEU A 308 0.78 21.13 0.35
N GLY A 309 1.86 20.64 -0.28
CA GLY A 309 2.97 21.44 -0.79
C GLY A 309 2.76 21.86 -2.25
N LYS A 310 3.86 22.12 -2.97
CA LYS A 310 3.81 22.29 -4.42
C LYS A 310 3.73 20.93 -5.11
N PHE A 311 2.88 20.83 -6.13
CA PHE A 311 2.75 19.59 -6.91
C PHE A 311 4.05 19.19 -7.58
N LYS A 312 4.85 20.14 -8.07
CA LYS A 312 6.18 19.89 -8.65
C LYS A 312 7.11 19.17 -7.67
N ASP A 313 7.11 19.58 -6.40
CA ASP A 313 7.97 18.98 -5.37
C ASP A 313 7.53 17.56 -5.06
N LEU A 314 6.22 17.33 -4.92
CA LEU A 314 5.66 15.99 -4.76
C LEU A 314 6.00 15.09 -5.95
N LEU A 315 5.82 15.57 -7.18
CA LEU A 315 6.11 14.85 -8.41
C LEU A 315 7.60 14.51 -8.52
N LEU A 316 8.49 15.45 -8.20
CA LEU A 316 9.93 15.23 -8.22
C LEU A 316 10.36 14.22 -7.14
N ALA A 317 9.80 14.36 -5.93
CA ALA A 317 10.12 13.47 -4.82
C ALA A 317 9.73 12.03 -5.14
N THR A 318 8.56 11.80 -5.74
CA THR A 318 8.15 10.45 -6.16
C THR A 318 8.97 9.94 -7.35
N ALA A 319 9.25 10.80 -8.34
CA ALA A 319 10.06 10.46 -9.51
C ALA A 319 11.48 10.02 -9.18
N ARG A 320 12.11 10.65 -8.17
CA ARG A 320 13.46 10.30 -7.73
C ARG A 320 13.49 9.17 -6.70
N HIS A 321 12.38 8.83 -6.07
CA HIS A 321 12.42 7.83 -5.00
C HIS A 321 12.73 6.43 -5.58
N PRO A 322 13.70 5.68 -5.02
CA PRO A 322 14.08 4.36 -5.51
C PRO A 322 12.92 3.36 -5.64
N ALA A 323 11.90 3.45 -4.78
CA ALA A 323 10.70 2.62 -4.89
C ALA A 323 9.97 2.77 -6.23
N MET A 324 9.77 4.01 -6.71
CA MET A 324 9.09 4.29 -7.98
C MET A 324 9.96 3.89 -9.17
N LEU A 325 11.25 4.25 -9.13
CA LEU A 325 12.21 3.89 -10.17
C LEU A 325 12.31 2.38 -10.36
N TYR A 326 12.29 1.61 -9.26
CA TYR A 326 12.28 0.15 -9.29
C TYR A 326 10.97 -0.40 -9.83
N TYR A 327 9.84 0.10 -9.31
CA TYR A 327 8.52 -0.40 -9.66
C TYR A 327 8.15 -0.20 -11.12
N LEU A 328 8.60 0.89 -11.75
CA LEU A 328 8.37 1.16 -13.17
C LEU A 328 9.58 0.84 -14.07
N ASP A 329 10.60 0.16 -13.52
CA ASP A 329 11.81 -0.29 -14.22
C ASP A 329 12.63 0.82 -14.91
N ASN A 330 12.44 2.08 -14.50
CA ASN A 330 13.23 3.19 -15.04
C ASN A 330 14.70 3.07 -14.63
N TRP A 331 14.98 2.45 -13.48
CA TRP A 331 16.35 2.30 -12.99
C TRP A 331 17.26 1.50 -13.93
N GLN A 332 16.68 0.72 -14.84
CA GLN A 332 17.40 -0.04 -15.87
C GLN A 332 17.36 0.65 -17.25
N SER A 333 16.60 1.74 -17.39
CA SER A 333 16.41 2.45 -18.65
C SER A 333 17.69 3.17 -19.09
N MET A 334 18.10 2.90 -20.32
CA MET A 334 19.29 3.50 -20.91
C MET A 334 19.09 3.79 -22.40
N SER A 335 19.93 4.67 -22.95
CA SER A 335 19.93 4.98 -24.38
C SER A 335 20.14 3.72 -25.22
N GLY A 336 19.37 3.59 -26.32
CA GLY A 336 19.42 2.46 -27.24
C GLY A 336 20.77 2.29 -27.95
N ASP A 337 21.54 3.37 -28.09
CA ASP A 337 22.81 3.38 -28.83
C ASP A 337 24.02 2.87 -28.00
N LEU A 338 23.83 2.62 -26.70
CA LEU A 338 24.92 2.36 -25.75
C LEU A 338 25.49 0.93 -25.77
N PHE A 339 25.10 0.08 -26.72
CA PHE A 339 25.60 -1.30 -26.82
C PHE A 339 26.31 -1.68 -28.13
N GLU A 340 26.72 -0.72 -28.96
CA GLU A 340 27.80 -1.02 -29.93
C GLU A 340 29.19 -1.00 -29.27
N ILE A 341 29.46 -0.17 -28.24
CA ILE A 341 30.82 -0.01 -27.70
C ILE A 341 30.81 0.43 -26.22
N GLY A 342 30.59 -0.48 -25.27
CA GLY A 342 30.64 -0.20 -23.82
C GLY A 342 31.49 -1.21 -23.05
N PRO A 343 32.09 -0.87 -21.89
CA PRO A 343 33.01 -1.74 -21.13
C PRO A 343 32.37 -3.01 -20.55
N PHE A 344 31.03 -3.15 -20.67
CA PHE A 344 30.26 -4.34 -20.29
C PHE A 344 29.54 -5.00 -21.48
N ALA A 345 29.71 -4.47 -22.70
CA ALA A 345 29.33 -5.20 -23.91
C ALA A 345 30.26 -6.41 -24.05
N PRO A 346 29.78 -7.59 -24.50
CA PRO A 346 30.70 -8.64 -24.92
C PRO A 346 31.53 -8.05 -26.06
N GLY A 347 32.80 -7.74 -25.79
CA GLY A 347 33.70 -7.32 -26.84
C GLY A 347 33.71 -8.38 -27.97
N PRO A 348 34.08 -8.02 -29.20
CA PRO A 348 34.12 -8.96 -30.33
C PRO A 348 35.02 -10.20 -30.11
N PHE A 349 35.78 -10.22 -29.01
CA PHE A 349 36.68 -11.31 -28.59
C PHE A 349 36.37 -11.87 -27.18
N GLY A 350 35.27 -11.47 -26.54
CA GLY A 350 34.84 -12.02 -25.26
C GLY A 350 33.96 -13.26 -25.44
N PRO A 351 34.12 -14.33 -24.64
CA PRO A 351 33.29 -15.53 -24.78
C PRO A 351 31.81 -15.19 -24.51
N PRO A 352 30.86 -15.76 -25.27
CA PRO A 352 29.44 -15.55 -25.02
C PRO A 352 29.12 -15.99 -23.59
N GLN A 353 28.61 -15.06 -22.77
CA GLN A 353 28.13 -15.38 -21.43
C GLN A 353 26.71 -15.94 -21.54
N PRO A 354 26.44 -17.18 -21.12
CA PRO A 354 25.10 -17.78 -21.16
C PRO A 354 24.09 -17.09 -20.23
N PHE A 355 24.53 -16.10 -19.43
CA PHE A 355 23.72 -15.26 -18.54
C PHE A 355 24.08 -13.77 -18.63
N GLY A 356 24.64 -13.32 -19.75
CA GLY A 356 24.84 -11.88 -19.97
C GLY A 356 23.49 -11.18 -19.86
N ARG A 357 23.33 -10.26 -18.90
CA ARG A 357 22.11 -9.45 -18.76
C ARG A 357 21.84 -8.83 -20.13
N GLN A 358 20.70 -9.16 -20.75
CA GLN A 358 20.25 -8.46 -21.93
C GLN A 358 20.30 -6.96 -21.62
N ALA A 359 21.03 -6.23 -22.44
CA ALA A 359 20.95 -4.78 -22.50
C ALA A 359 19.47 -4.38 -22.52
N HIS A 360 18.95 -3.82 -21.42
CA HIS A 360 17.63 -3.24 -21.44
C HIS A 360 17.76 -1.93 -22.22
N GLY A 361 17.15 -1.85 -23.40
CA GLY A 361 17.09 -0.61 -24.17
C GLY A 361 16.21 0.44 -23.48
N LEU A 362 15.81 1.46 -24.23
CA LEU A 362 14.91 2.49 -23.73
C LEU A 362 13.62 1.87 -23.14
N ASN A 363 13.36 2.13 -21.86
CA ASN A 363 12.12 1.70 -21.21
C ASN A 363 11.12 2.86 -21.16
N GLU A 364 10.05 2.75 -21.94
CA GLU A 364 9.01 3.78 -22.02
C GLU A 364 8.00 3.75 -20.87
N ASN A 365 7.96 2.67 -20.08
CA ASN A 365 6.91 2.43 -19.09
C ASN A 365 6.79 3.62 -18.12
N TYR A 366 7.89 4.03 -17.49
CA TYR A 366 7.89 5.17 -16.58
C TYR A 366 7.44 6.47 -17.25
N GLY A 367 7.93 6.76 -18.47
CA GLY A 367 7.55 7.96 -19.21
C GLY A 367 6.07 8.00 -19.57
N ARG A 368 5.50 6.84 -19.93
CA ARG A 368 4.06 6.67 -20.18
C ARG A 368 3.26 6.91 -18.91
N GLU A 369 3.58 6.24 -17.81
CA GLU A 369 2.83 6.41 -16.56
C GLU A 369 2.96 7.83 -16.00
N LEU A 370 4.12 8.46 -16.18
CA LEU A 370 4.36 9.85 -15.78
C LEU A 370 3.42 10.82 -16.51
N LEU A 371 3.26 10.68 -17.82
CA LEU A 371 2.33 11.47 -18.63
C LEU A 371 0.86 11.10 -18.33
N GLU A 372 0.55 9.81 -18.33
CA GLU A 372 -0.81 9.30 -18.34
C GLU A 372 -1.48 9.30 -16.97
N LEU A 373 -0.79 8.79 -15.95
CA LEU A 373 -1.40 8.50 -14.65
C LEU A 373 -1.03 9.51 -13.58
N HIS A 374 0.20 10.02 -13.63
CA HIS A 374 0.74 10.91 -12.63
C HIS A 374 0.51 12.39 -12.92
N THR A 375 0.30 12.77 -14.20
CA THR A 375 0.22 14.20 -14.57
C THR A 375 -0.96 14.56 -15.46
N MET A 376 -0.90 14.30 -16.77
CA MET A 376 -1.82 14.93 -17.72
C MET A 376 -3.13 14.16 -17.94
N GLY A 377 -3.22 12.91 -17.46
CA GLY A 377 -4.34 12.03 -17.74
C GLY A 377 -4.26 11.40 -19.13
N VAL A 378 -4.96 10.28 -19.35
CA VAL A 378 -5.03 9.56 -20.65
C VAL A 378 -5.35 10.48 -21.84
N ASN A 379 -6.19 11.49 -21.62
CA ASN A 379 -6.59 12.45 -22.65
C ASN A 379 -5.82 13.78 -22.55
N GLY A 380 -4.60 13.74 -22.03
CA GLY A 380 -3.80 14.92 -21.72
C GLY A 380 -3.28 15.70 -22.93
N GLY A 381 -3.37 15.12 -24.13
CA GLY A 381 -2.93 15.74 -25.38
C GLY A 381 -1.49 15.40 -25.79
N TYR A 382 -0.82 14.48 -25.11
CA TYR A 382 0.49 13.96 -25.50
C TYR A 382 0.37 12.89 -26.58
N THR A 383 1.46 12.67 -27.30
CA THR A 383 1.59 11.66 -28.36
C THR A 383 2.49 10.51 -27.92
N GLN A 384 2.52 9.42 -28.70
CA GLN A 384 3.51 8.36 -28.51
C GLN A 384 4.96 8.86 -28.68
N GLN A 385 5.19 9.92 -29.48
CA GLN A 385 6.52 10.53 -29.61
C GLN A 385 6.93 11.25 -28.32
N ASP A 386 5.97 11.90 -27.64
CA ASP A 386 6.23 12.52 -26.33
C ASP A 386 6.57 11.45 -25.29
N VAL A 387 5.89 10.30 -25.29
CA VAL A 387 6.22 9.17 -24.39
C VAL A 387 7.68 8.74 -24.58
N ILE A 388 8.11 8.55 -25.83
CA ILE A 388 9.49 8.20 -26.17
C ILE A 388 10.46 9.30 -25.72
N ALA A 389 10.15 10.56 -26.03
CA ALA A 389 11.02 11.69 -25.69
C ALA A 389 11.16 11.88 -24.17
N VAL A 390 10.07 11.72 -23.41
CA VAL A 390 10.08 11.69 -21.94
C VAL A 390 10.94 10.54 -21.45
N ALA A 391 10.72 9.32 -21.95
CA ALA A 391 11.53 8.16 -21.56
C ALA A 391 13.03 8.41 -21.81
N ARG A 392 13.40 9.02 -22.95
CA ARG A 392 14.78 9.41 -23.26
C ARG A 392 15.33 10.38 -22.23
N CYS A 393 14.55 11.38 -21.79
CA CYS A 393 14.97 12.34 -20.75
C CYS A 393 15.26 11.68 -19.40
N PHE A 394 14.59 10.57 -19.08
CA PHE A 394 14.75 9.85 -17.80
C PHE A 394 15.75 8.69 -17.85
N THR A 395 16.34 8.39 -19.00
CA THR A 395 17.46 7.43 -19.07
C THR A 395 18.59 7.86 -18.14
N GLY A 396 19.22 6.89 -17.48
CA GLY A 396 20.27 7.15 -16.49
C GLY A 396 19.78 7.63 -15.11
N TRP A 397 18.49 7.95 -14.91
CA TRP A 397 17.92 8.04 -13.56
C TRP A 397 17.79 6.62 -12.99
N THR A 398 18.73 6.26 -12.12
CA THR A 398 18.95 4.88 -11.66
C THR A 398 19.04 4.78 -10.15
N ILE A 399 19.23 3.55 -9.67
CA ILE A 399 19.38 3.21 -8.27
C ILE A 399 20.79 2.69 -8.05
N ARG A 400 21.56 3.36 -7.20
CA ARG A 400 22.84 2.88 -6.68
C ARG A 400 22.58 1.81 -5.63
N GLN A 401 23.36 0.72 -5.65
CA GLN A 401 23.28 -0.37 -4.67
C GLN A 401 21.84 -0.85 -4.36
N PRO A 402 21.01 -1.18 -5.37
CA PRO A 402 19.57 -1.48 -5.20
C PRO A 402 19.27 -2.62 -4.22
N ASN A 403 20.24 -3.52 -4.00
CA ASN A 403 20.12 -4.68 -3.12
C ASN A 403 20.71 -4.47 -1.72
N LYS A 404 21.22 -3.28 -1.40
CA LYS A 404 21.92 -3.01 -0.12
C LYS A 404 21.57 -1.66 0.49
N SER A 405 21.75 -0.58 -0.27
CA SER A 405 21.46 0.80 0.14
C SER A 405 20.88 1.53 -1.07
N PRO A 406 19.60 1.26 -1.41
CA PRO A 406 19.00 1.79 -2.61
C PRO A 406 18.91 3.31 -2.50
N GLU A 407 19.69 3.99 -3.34
CA GLU A 407 19.76 5.44 -3.38
C GLU A 407 19.60 5.90 -4.83
N PHE A 408 18.90 7.01 -5.01
CA PHE A 408 18.83 7.67 -6.32
C PHE A 408 20.25 8.00 -6.80
N ALA A 409 20.50 7.79 -8.09
CA ALA A 409 21.70 8.25 -8.76
C ALA A 409 21.43 8.58 -10.23
N PHE A 410 22.20 9.52 -10.77
CA PHE A 410 22.25 9.75 -12.20
C PHE A 410 23.50 9.10 -12.81
N ALA A 411 23.29 8.15 -13.72
CA ALA A 411 24.33 7.45 -14.46
C ALA A 411 24.47 8.05 -15.87
N VAL A 412 25.42 8.97 -16.03
CA VAL A 412 25.67 9.67 -17.31
C VAL A 412 25.87 8.69 -18.47
N PHE A 413 26.57 7.58 -18.24
CA PHE A 413 26.86 6.59 -19.27
C PHE A 413 25.63 5.78 -19.72
N MET A 414 24.50 5.86 -19.02
CA MET A 414 23.21 5.26 -19.41
C MET A 414 22.32 6.27 -20.15
N HIS A 415 22.63 7.56 -20.05
CA HIS A 415 21.74 8.62 -20.50
C HIS A 415 21.81 8.84 -22.02
N ASP A 416 20.66 9.07 -22.62
CA ASP A 416 20.52 9.59 -23.98
C ASP A 416 20.82 11.09 -23.95
N GLY A 417 22.05 11.49 -24.32
CA GLY A 417 22.44 12.90 -24.38
C GLY A 417 21.96 13.66 -25.61
N GLY A 418 21.18 13.03 -26.49
CA GLY A 418 20.71 13.65 -27.73
C GLY A 418 19.65 14.72 -27.50
N GLU A 419 19.41 15.56 -28.50
CA GLU A 419 18.30 16.52 -28.46
C GLU A 419 16.93 15.79 -28.42
N LYS A 420 15.97 16.38 -27.70
CA LYS A 420 14.62 15.82 -27.51
C LYS A 420 13.60 16.94 -27.63
N THR A 421 12.38 16.58 -28.02
CA THR A 421 11.23 17.49 -27.98
C THR A 421 10.15 16.84 -27.15
N VAL A 422 9.72 17.51 -26.08
CA VAL A 422 8.69 17.03 -25.16
C VAL A 422 7.58 18.05 -25.12
N LEU A 423 6.36 17.68 -25.56
CA LEU A 423 5.19 18.56 -25.57
C LEU A 423 5.43 19.90 -26.28
N GLY A 424 6.23 19.87 -27.36
CA GLY A 424 6.64 21.06 -28.11
C GLY A 424 7.79 21.85 -27.49
N HIS A 425 8.25 21.50 -26.28
CA HIS A 425 9.44 22.09 -25.66
C HIS A 425 10.71 21.39 -26.14
N LYS A 426 11.70 22.18 -26.54
CA LYS A 426 13.00 21.67 -26.97
C LYS A 426 13.91 21.45 -25.74
N ILE A 427 14.36 20.22 -25.53
CA ILE A 427 15.37 19.85 -24.54
C ILE A 427 16.71 19.72 -25.28
N ALA A 428 17.65 20.62 -24.95
CA ALA A 428 18.94 20.69 -25.62
C ALA A 428 19.80 19.43 -25.36
N ALA A 429 20.63 19.06 -26.33
CA ALA A 429 21.58 17.97 -26.17
C ALA A 429 22.59 18.27 -25.04
N GLY A 430 23.04 17.22 -24.35
CA GLY A 430 24.08 17.31 -23.31
C GLY A 430 23.62 17.84 -21.95
N GLY A 431 22.31 17.95 -21.69
CA GLY A 431 21.79 18.42 -20.39
C GLY A 431 21.91 17.40 -19.24
N GLY A 432 22.00 16.10 -19.56
CA GLY A 432 22.21 15.05 -18.56
C GLY A 432 21.00 14.92 -17.62
N GLU A 433 21.23 14.96 -16.31
CA GLU A 433 20.16 14.84 -15.33
C GLU A 433 19.10 15.95 -15.48
N GLN A 434 19.52 17.13 -15.97
CA GLN A 434 18.65 18.29 -16.15
C GLN A 434 17.54 18.04 -17.16
N ASP A 435 17.69 17.09 -18.07
CA ASP A 435 16.65 16.73 -19.03
C ASP A 435 15.40 16.23 -18.30
N GLY A 436 15.57 15.30 -17.36
CA GLY A 436 14.48 14.80 -16.51
C GLY A 436 13.88 15.90 -15.63
N LEU A 437 14.70 16.79 -15.06
CA LEU A 437 14.22 17.91 -14.24
C LEU A 437 13.40 18.92 -15.04
N GLN A 438 13.80 19.21 -16.29
CA GLN A 438 13.02 20.05 -17.21
C GLN A 438 11.69 19.39 -17.56
N VAL A 439 11.66 18.07 -17.78
CA VAL A 439 10.38 17.37 -18.01
C VAL A 439 9.48 17.44 -16.79
N ILE A 440 9.99 17.24 -15.58
CA ILE A 440 9.21 17.41 -14.34
C ILE A 440 8.63 18.81 -14.26
N ASP A 441 9.40 19.84 -14.61
CA ASP A 441 8.94 21.23 -14.66
C ASP A 441 7.84 21.46 -15.70
N ILE A 442 8.04 20.99 -16.94
CA ILE A 442 7.05 21.10 -18.02
C ILE A 442 5.73 20.44 -17.60
N LEU A 443 5.79 19.22 -17.07
CA LEU A 443 4.60 18.46 -16.70
C LEU A 443 3.88 19.06 -15.49
N ALA A 444 4.62 19.53 -14.48
CA ALA A 444 4.02 20.12 -13.29
C ALA A 444 3.26 21.42 -13.59
N HIS A 445 3.65 22.18 -14.62
CA HIS A 445 3.01 23.43 -15.01
C HIS A 445 2.04 23.30 -16.20
N HIS A 446 1.89 22.10 -16.77
CA HIS A 446 1.03 21.91 -17.93
C HIS A 446 -0.46 22.10 -17.57
N PRO A 447 -1.27 22.80 -18.40
CA PRO A 447 -2.69 23.00 -18.13
C PRO A 447 -3.49 21.70 -17.95
N SER A 448 -3.20 20.67 -18.74
CA SER A 448 -3.81 19.33 -18.57
C SER A 448 -3.51 18.72 -17.21
N THR A 449 -2.32 18.94 -16.64
CA THR A 449 -1.97 18.48 -15.29
C THR A 449 -2.79 19.22 -14.24
N ALA A 450 -2.86 20.54 -14.33
CA ALA A 450 -3.68 21.35 -13.43
C ALA A 450 -5.14 20.89 -13.41
N HIS A 451 -5.72 20.62 -14.58
CA HIS A 451 -7.08 20.10 -14.72
C HIS A 451 -7.21 18.67 -14.19
N PHE A 452 -6.31 17.76 -14.55
CA PHE A 452 -6.35 16.35 -14.12
C PHE A 452 -6.25 16.20 -12.60
N ILE A 453 -5.28 16.88 -11.97
CA ILE A 453 -5.11 16.85 -10.52
C ILE A 453 -6.33 17.46 -9.83
N SER A 454 -6.82 18.60 -10.32
CA SER A 454 -8.04 19.23 -9.78
C SER A 454 -9.27 18.33 -9.90
N MET A 455 -9.43 17.61 -11.02
CA MET A 455 -10.50 16.64 -11.21
C MET A 455 -10.39 15.48 -10.23
N LYS A 456 -9.20 14.90 -10.02
CA LYS A 456 -9.01 13.80 -9.05
C LYS A 456 -9.31 14.26 -7.61
N LEU A 457 -8.86 15.45 -7.22
CA LEU A 457 -9.15 16.01 -5.89
C LEU A 457 -10.65 16.33 -5.73
N ALA A 458 -11.29 16.97 -6.71
CA ALA A 458 -12.73 17.23 -6.67
C ALA A 458 -13.53 15.91 -6.60
N ARG A 459 -13.09 14.87 -7.33
CA ARG A 459 -13.71 13.55 -7.25
C ARG A 459 -13.62 12.95 -5.85
N ARG A 460 -12.46 13.11 -5.20
CA ARG A 460 -12.18 12.59 -3.87
C ARG A 460 -13.06 13.23 -2.80
N PHE A 461 -13.17 14.55 -2.84
CA PHE A 461 -13.75 15.32 -1.74
C PHE A 461 -15.19 15.78 -1.99
N VAL A 462 -15.68 15.84 -3.23
CA VAL A 462 -17.02 16.38 -3.56
C VAL A 462 -17.99 15.30 -4.00
N ALA A 463 -17.78 14.65 -5.14
CA ALA A 463 -18.67 13.64 -5.69
C ALA A 463 -17.94 12.78 -6.74
N ASP A 464 -18.44 11.60 -7.08
CA ASP A 464 -17.83 10.74 -8.11
C ASP A 464 -17.72 11.44 -9.48
N ASP A 465 -18.70 12.30 -9.79
CA ASP A 465 -18.74 13.21 -10.93
C ASP A 465 -18.89 14.67 -10.44
N PRO A 466 -17.79 15.37 -10.14
CA PRO A 466 -17.84 16.73 -9.59
C PRO A 466 -18.19 17.76 -10.68
N PRO A 467 -18.85 18.89 -10.34
CA PRO A 467 -19.17 19.93 -11.30
C PRO A 467 -17.93 20.48 -12.03
N ALA A 468 -17.96 20.49 -13.37
CA ALA A 468 -16.83 20.97 -14.18
C ALA A 468 -16.41 22.40 -13.83
N ALA A 469 -17.36 23.28 -13.52
CA ALA A 469 -17.07 24.66 -13.11
C ALA A 469 -16.21 24.75 -11.83
N LEU A 470 -16.35 23.80 -10.90
CA LEU A 470 -15.48 23.73 -9.73
C LEU A 470 -14.06 23.30 -10.12
N VAL A 471 -13.95 22.23 -10.92
CA VAL A 471 -12.66 21.71 -11.40
C VAL A 471 -11.89 22.79 -12.15
N GLU A 472 -12.56 23.56 -13.00
CA GLU A 472 -11.97 24.70 -13.73
C GLU A 472 -11.46 25.81 -12.80
N ARG A 473 -12.16 26.11 -11.70
CA ARG A 473 -11.68 27.09 -10.71
C ARG A 473 -10.47 26.56 -9.96
N MET A 474 -10.47 25.30 -9.57
CA MET A 474 -9.34 24.65 -8.93
C MET A 474 -8.11 24.62 -9.85
N ALA A 475 -8.29 24.28 -11.12
CA ALA A 475 -7.22 24.26 -12.12
C ALA A 475 -6.63 25.64 -12.37
N ARG A 476 -7.46 26.69 -12.40
CA ARG A 476 -6.99 28.09 -12.44
C ARG A 476 -6.19 28.46 -11.19
N THR A 477 -6.64 28.06 -10.01
CA THR A 477 -5.86 28.27 -8.78
C THR A 477 -4.53 27.56 -8.88
N PHE A 478 -4.51 26.29 -9.25
CA PHE A 478 -3.30 25.49 -9.45
C PHE A 478 -2.29 26.21 -10.35
N ALA A 479 -2.71 26.67 -11.53
CA ALA A 479 -1.83 27.39 -12.45
C ALA A 479 -1.36 28.74 -11.89
N LYS A 480 -2.25 29.49 -11.23
CA LYS A 480 -1.94 30.81 -10.65
C LYS A 480 -0.98 30.72 -9.47
N THR A 481 -1.04 29.65 -8.69
CA THR A 481 -0.26 29.47 -7.45
C THR A 481 0.94 28.56 -7.63
N ASP A 482 1.34 28.27 -8.87
CA ASP A 482 2.50 27.43 -9.16
C ASP A 482 2.35 26.01 -8.59
N GLY A 483 1.16 25.42 -8.76
CA GLY A 483 0.84 24.08 -8.28
C GLY A 483 0.68 23.97 -6.76
N ASP A 484 0.33 25.05 -6.06
CA ASP A 484 0.11 25.02 -4.60
C ASP A 484 -1.13 24.19 -4.23
N LEU A 485 -0.91 22.97 -3.74
CA LEU A 485 -1.99 22.04 -3.44
C LEU A 485 -2.86 22.57 -2.29
N ARG A 486 -2.30 23.26 -1.30
CA ARG A 486 -3.08 23.86 -0.21
C ARG A 486 -4.07 24.90 -0.73
N ALA A 487 -3.62 25.80 -1.61
CA ALA A 487 -4.48 26.82 -2.20
C ALA A 487 -5.60 26.19 -3.08
N VAL A 488 -5.28 25.10 -3.79
CA VAL A 488 -6.27 24.33 -4.56
C VAL A 488 -7.32 23.70 -3.65
N MET A 489 -6.90 23.10 -2.54
CA MET A 489 -7.81 22.54 -1.53
C MET A 489 -8.67 23.62 -0.89
N GLU A 490 -8.11 24.79 -0.57
CA GLU A 490 -8.85 25.94 -0.05
C GLU A 490 -9.92 26.43 -1.04
N THR A 491 -9.59 26.50 -2.33
CA THR A 491 -10.54 26.85 -3.40
C THR A 491 -11.73 25.88 -3.43
N MET A 492 -11.49 24.60 -3.18
CA MET A 492 -12.54 23.58 -3.12
C MET A 492 -13.37 23.70 -1.84
N PHE A 493 -12.73 23.78 -0.68
CA PHE A 493 -13.42 23.78 0.61
C PHE A 493 -14.20 25.05 0.90
N THR A 494 -13.90 26.15 0.23
CA THR A 494 -14.66 27.40 0.30
C THR A 494 -15.73 27.53 -0.79
N SER A 495 -15.83 26.52 -1.66
CA SER A 495 -16.80 26.53 -2.78
C SER A 495 -18.23 26.24 -2.33
N ARG A 496 -19.19 26.74 -3.11
CA ARG A 496 -20.62 26.43 -2.92
C ARG A 496 -20.92 24.95 -3.15
N GLU A 497 -20.23 24.33 -4.10
CA GLU A 497 -20.44 22.94 -4.52
C GLU A 497 -20.03 21.97 -3.40
N PHE A 498 -18.97 22.28 -2.64
CA PHE A 498 -18.53 21.46 -1.50
C PHE A 498 -19.57 21.43 -0.37
N PHE A 499 -20.23 22.55 -0.11
CA PHE A 499 -21.29 22.69 0.89
C PHE A 499 -22.70 22.67 0.28
N SER A 500 -22.94 21.72 -0.61
CA SER A 500 -24.22 21.53 -1.30
C SER A 500 -24.86 20.17 -1.02
N GLU A 501 -26.17 20.09 -1.24
CA GLU A 501 -26.92 18.82 -1.23
C GLU A 501 -26.45 17.83 -2.30
N GLY A 502 -25.80 18.31 -3.37
CA GLY A 502 -25.19 17.47 -4.42
C GLY A 502 -23.91 16.77 -3.94
N ALA A 503 -23.18 17.38 -3.01
CA ALA A 503 -21.98 16.79 -2.42
C ALA A 503 -22.28 15.94 -1.19
N ARG A 504 -23.33 16.25 -0.42
CA ARG A 504 -23.67 15.55 0.82
C ARG A 504 -24.03 14.08 0.57
N GLN A 505 -23.31 13.16 1.23
CA GLN A 505 -23.52 11.70 1.08
C GLN A 505 -23.47 11.17 -0.36
N ALA A 506 -22.78 11.91 -1.23
CA ALA A 506 -22.66 11.57 -2.64
C ALA A 506 -21.69 10.41 -2.89
N LYS A 507 -20.84 10.07 -1.92
CA LYS A 507 -19.81 9.04 -2.07
C LYS A 507 -20.09 7.84 -1.17
N VAL A 508 -19.71 6.67 -1.66
CA VAL A 508 -19.64 5.44 -0.86
C VAL A 508 -18.24 5.33 -0.27
N LYS A 509 -18.16 4.99 1.02
CA LYS A 509 -16.89 4.78 1.71
C LYS A 509 -16.09 3.66 1.07
N SER A 510 -14.81 3.87 0.78
CA SER A 510 -13.89 2.76 0.47
C SER A 510 -13.81 1.77 1.65
N PRO A 511 -13.32 0.54 1.46
CA PRO A 511 -13.09 -0.36 2.58
C PRO A 511 -12.26 0.22 3.73
N LEU A 512 -11.19 0.95 3.46
CA LEU A 512 -10.39 1.64 4.47
C LEU A 512 -11.23 2.65 5.24
N GLU A 513 -11.99 3.49 4.53
CA GLU A 513 -12.89 4.47 5.14
C GLU A 513 -14.00 3.82 5.95
N MET A 514 -14.54 2.68 5.49
CA MET A 514 -15.57 1.94 6.20
C MET A 514 -15.04 1.41 7.53
N VAL A 515 -13.89 0.73 7.52
CA VAL A 515 -13.27 0.17 8.72
C VAL A 515 -12.85 1.27 9.69
N VAL A 516 -12.19 2.33 9.21
CA VAL A 516 -11.72 3.42 10.06
C VAL A 516 -12.89 4.26 10.59
N SER A 517 -13.90 4.57 9.79
CA SER A 517 -15.05 5.35 10.27
C SER A 517 -15.83 4.60 11.34
N ALA A 518 -16.00 3.27 11.20
CA ALA A 518 -16.63 2.43 12.23
C ALA A 518 -15.78 2.41 13.50
N ALA A 519 -14.45 2.32 13.37
CA ALA A 519 -13.55 2.38 14.52
C ALA A 519 -13.63 3.73 15.24
N ARG A 520 -13.69 4.83 14.50
CA ARG A 520 -13.74 6.19 15.05
C ARG A 520 -15.09 6.51 15.69
N SER A 521 -16.21 6.11 15.07
CA SER A 521 -17.54 6.33 15.64
C SER A 521 -17.76 5.51 16.93
N LEU A 522 -17.13 4.34 17.02
CA LEU A 522 -17.11 3.50 18.22
C LEU A 522 -16.08 3.94 19.27
N ASP A 523 -15.31 5.01 19.04
CA ASP A 523 -14.19 5.44 19.90
C ASP A 523 -13.26 4.28 20.28
N LEU A 524 -12.96 3.42 19.30
CA LEU A 524 -12.13 2.24 19.54
C LEU A 524 -10.75 2.66 20.02
N LYS A 525 -10.23 1.89 20.99
CA LYS A 525 -8.86 2.00 21.49
C LYS A 525 -8.07 0.75 21.10
N PRO A 526 -7.86 0.48 19.80
CA PRO A 526 -7.27 -0.77 19.38
C PRO A 526 -5.87 -0.94 19.96
N THR A 527 -5.60 -2.13 20.51
CA THR A 527 -4.29 -2.57 20.96
C THR A 527 -3.44 -3.09 19.80
N ASP A 528 -4.11 -3.56 18.74
CA ASP A 528 -3.54 -4.05 17.50
C ASP A 528 -4.52 -3.73 16.35
N THR A 529 -4.01 -3.47 15.15
CA THR A 529 -4.82 -3.21 13.95
C THR A 529 -4.73 -4.32 12.91
N PHE A 530 -3.99 -5.41 13.17
CA PHE A 530 -3.79 -6.50 12.23
C PHE A 530 -5.09 -7.06 11.65
N THR A 531 -6.07 -7.38 12.49
CA THR A 531 -7.35 -7.90 11.98
C THR A 531 -8.18 -6.82 11.28
N LEU A 532 -8.08 -5.56 11.69
CA LEU A 532 -8.73 -4.46 10.97
C LEU A 532 -8.14 -4.32 9.55
N VAL A 533 -6.82 -4.43 9.40
CA VAL A 533 -6.14 -4.45 8.09
C VAL A 533 -6.63 -5.62 7.23
N GLN A 534 -6.79 -6.82 7.80
CA GLN A 534 -7.37 -7.96 7.08
C GLN A 534 -8.79 -7.67 6.63
N LYS A 535 -9.62 -7.02 7.46
CA LYS A 535 -11.00 -6.67 7.09
C LYS A 535 -11.08 -5.65 5.95
N VAL A 536 -10.12 -4.72 5.86
CA VAL A 536 -9.98 -3.85 4.69
C VAL A 536 -9.69 -4.67 3.42
N ALA A 537 -8.78 -5.65 3.52
CA ALA A 537 -8.44 -6.54 2.40
C ALA A 537 -9.61 -7.46 1.98
N ASP A 538 -10.33 -8.06 2.94
CA ASP A 538 -11.51 -8.91 2.70
C ASP A 538 -12.61 -8.17 1.91
N MET A 539 -12.69 -6.85 2.08
CA MET A 539 -13.64 -5.97 1.38
C MET A 539 -13.13 -5.49 0.01
N GLY A 540 -11.92 -5.89 -0.41
CA GLY A 540 -11.38 -5.64 -1.75
C GLY A 540 -10.33 -4.53 -1.87
N GLU A 541 -9.82 -3.98 -0.77
CA GLU A 541 -8.77 -2.94 -0.77
C GLU A 541 -7.52 -3.38 0.02
N PRO A 542 -6.82 -4.46 -0.37
CA PRO A 542 -5.60 -4.86 0.32
C PRO A 542 -4.55 -3.73 0.27
N LEU A 543 -4.29 -3.12 1.42
CA LEU A 543 -3.44 -1.93 1.54
C LEU A 543 -2.04 -2.19 0.98
N TYR A 544 -1.56 -1.28 0.13
CA TYR A 544 -0.28 -1.33 -0.58
C TYR A 544 -0.13 -2.47 -1.61
N SER A 545 -1.20 -3.23 -1.87
CA SER A 545 -1.18 -4.41 -2.76
C SER A 545 -1.85 -4.17 -4.11
N LYS A 546 -2.06 -2.92 -4.51
CA LYS A 546 -2.57 -2.63 -5.85
C LYS A 546 -1.45 -2.83 -6.88
N GLU A 547 -1.60 -3.87 -7.71
CA GLU A 547 -0.59 -4.24 -8.71
C GLU A 547 -0.40 -3.21 -9.82
N SER A 548 -1.47 -2.52 -10.23
CA SER A 548 -1.43 -1.57 -11.33
C SER A 548 -1.05 -0.16 -10.87
N PRO A 549 -0.26 0.60 -11.64
CA PRO A 549 0.24 1.92 -11.21
C PRO A 549 -0.86 2.99 -11.09
N ASN A 550 -2.06 2.72 -11.61
CA ASN A 550 -3.20 3.63 -11.53
C ASN A 550 -3.93 3.66 -10.18
N GLY A 551 -3.51 2.85 -9.21
CA GLY A 551 -4.12 2.80 -7.89
C GLY A 551 -5.53 2.20 -7.88
N TYR A 552 -6.17 2.21 -6.71
CA TYR A 552 -7.60 1.92 -6.54
C TYR A 552 -8.44 3.07 -7.10
N LYS A 553 -9.62 2.74 -7.67
CA LYS A 553 -10.55 3.75 -8.15
C LYS A 553 -11.19 4.47 -6.97
N ASP A 554 -11.35 5.78 -7.11
CA ASP A 554 -11.96 6.64 -6.11
C ASP A 554 -13.47 6.88 -6.35
N THR A 555 -14.12 5.93 -7.04
CA THR A 555 -15.56 5.94 -7.37
C THR A 555 -16.28 4.83 -6.61
N GLY A 556 -17.49 5.11 -6.12
CA GLY A 556 -18.26 4.20 -5.27
C GLY A 556 -18.63 2.86 -5.92
N GLU A 557 -18.77 2.82 -7.24
CA GLU A 557 -19.15 1.60 -7.98
C GLU A 557 -18.23 0.41 -7.70
N LEU A 558 -16.93 0.65 -7.53
CA LEU A 558 -15.94 -0.40 -7.23
C LEU A 558 -16.25 -1.13 -5.91
N TRP A 559 -16.87 -0.43 -4.96
CA TRP A 559 -17.05 -0.84 -3.57
C TRP A 559 -18.43 -1.39 -3.24
N LEU A 560 -19.31 -1.53 -4.25
CA LEU A 560 -20.71 -1.94 -4.09
C LEU A 560 -21.05 -3.28 -4.76
N ASN A 561 -20.07 -4.13 -5.04
CA ASN A 561 -20.34 -5.48 -5.53
C ASN A 561 -20.90 -6.38 -4.40
N THR A 562 -21.60 -7.46 -4.76
CA THR A 562 -22.28 -8.35 -3.80
C THR A 562 -21.35 -8.87 -2.69
N ALA A 563 -20.13 -9.27 -3.02
CA ALA A 563 -19.16 -9.78 -2.05
C ALA A 563 -18.74 -8.69 -1.04
N SER A 564 -18.42 -7.48 -1.55
CA SER A 564 -18.03 -6.35 -0.71
C SER A 564 -19.15 -5.89 0.24
N VAL A 565 -20.41 -5.91 -0.19
CA VAL A 565 -21.55 -5.55 0.67
C VAL A 565 -21.73 -6.56 1.80
N MET A 566 -21.62 -7.87 1.52
CA MET A 566 -21.70 -8.89 2.57
C MET A 566 -20.54 -8.78 3.57
N ALA A 567 -19.30 -8.61 3.08
CA ALA A 567 -18.14 -8.42 3.94
C ALA A 567 -18.28 -7.21 4.88
N ARG A 568 -18.90 -6.12 4.41
CA ARG A 568 -19.18 -4.93 5.23
C ARG A 568 -20.21 -5.20 6.33
N ILE A 569 -21.27 -5.96 6.03
CA ILE A 569 -22.30 -6.35 7.01
C ILE A 569 -21.69 -7.26 8.08
N GLU A 570 -20.92 -8.27 7.66
CA GLU A 570 -20.23 -9.20 8.57
C GLU A 570 -19.23 -8.47 9.46
N PHE A 571 -18.44 -7.56 8.89
CA PHE A 571 -17.54 -6.70 9.65
C PHE A 571 -18.28 -5.84 10.68
N ALA A 572 -19.35 -5.15 10.27
CA ALA A 572 -20.14 -4.29 11.15
C ALA A 572 -20.70 -5.07 12.35
N ALA A 573 -21.24 -6.26 12.10
CA ALA A 573 -21.80 -7.13 13.13
C ALA A 573 -20.72 -7.67 14.07
N ALA A 574 -19.57 -8.12 13.54
CA ALA A 574 -18.46 -8.62 14.34
C ALA A 574 -17.82 -7.52 15.18
N LEU A 575 -17.62 -6.33 14.60
CA LEU A 575 -17.05 -5.19 15.29
C LEU A 575 -17.94 -4.76 16.46
N ALA A 576 -19.23 -4.51 16.21
CA ALA A 576 -20.14 -4.04 17.24
C ALA A 576 -20.29 -5.01 18.42
N LYS A 577 -20.11 -6.32 18.20
CA LYS A 577 -20.10 -7.35 19.23
C LYS A 577 -18.75 -7.53 19.94
N GLY A 578 -17.74 -6.72 19.62
CA GLY A 578 -16.38 -6.84 20.16
C GLY A 578 -15.66 -8.11 19.72
N GLN A 579 -16.04 -8.69 18.57
CA GLN A 579 -15.50 -9.95 18.06
C GLN A 579 -14.30 -9.76 17.12
N ILE A 580 -13.81 -8.52 16.98
CA ILE A 580 -12.60 -8.23 16.21
C ILE A 580 -11.40 -8.22 17.16
N PRO A 581 -10.48 -9.20 17.05
CA PRO A 581 -9.22 -9.21 17.79
C PRO A 581 -8.48 -7.86 17.73
N GLY A 582 -7.98 -7.41 18.87
CA GLY A 582 -7.21 -6.17 19.02
C GLY A 582 -8.06 -4.90 19.04
N ALA A 583 -9.37 -5.00 18.83
CA ALA A 583 -10.28 -3.85 18.67
C ALA A 583 -11.46 -3.91 19.66
N PRO A 584 -11.22 -3.75 20.98
CA PRO A 584 -12.27 -3.85 21.99
C PRO A 584 -13.30 -2.72 21.85
N VAL A 585 -14.58 -3.06 21.98
CA VAL A 585 -15.72 -2.13 22.00
C VAL A 585 -16.24 -1.97 23.43
N ASP A 586 -16.39 -0.73 23.88
CA ASP A 586 -17.12 -0.42 25.11
C ASP A 586 -18.63 -0.38 24.82
N SER A 587 -19.29 -1.53 24.90
CA SER A 587 -20.74 -1.59 24.65
C SER A 587 -21.58 -1.04 25.81
N ALA A 588 -21.00 -0.86 27.00
CA ALA A 588 -21.69 -0.29 28.15
C ALA A 588 -22.12 1.17 27.88
N ARG A 589 -21.42 1.88 27.00
CA ARG A 589 -21.80 3.23 26.55
C ARG A 589 -23.18 3.29 25.88
N PHE A 590 -23.70 2.16 25.40
CA PHE A 590 -25.01 2.06 24.76
C PHE A 590 -26.09 1.45 25.67
N ALA A 591 -25.75 1.06 26.90
CA ALA A 591 -26.69 0.42 27.81
C ALA A 591 -27.91 1.33 28.07
N GLY A 592 -29.11 0.76 27.91
CA GLY A 592 -30.38 1.48 28.12
C GLY A 592 -30.74 2.52 27.04
N LYS A 593 -29.91 2.72 26.01
CA LYS A 593 -30.22 3.64 24.91
C LYS A 593 -31.19 3.01 23.91
N THR A 594 -32.05 3.84 23.34
CA THR A 594 -32.96 3.44 22.25
C THR A 594 -32.18 3.28 20.93
N ALA A 595 -32.78 2.62 19.94
CA ALA A 595 -32.19 2.53 18.61
C ALA A 595 -31.92 3.90 17.98
N ALA A 596 -32.81 4.87 18.19
CA ALA A 596 -32.61 6.24 17.74
C ALA A 596 -31.41 6.91 18.41
N ALA A 597 -31.25 6.76 19.72
CA ALA A 597 -30.12 7.35 20.46
C ALA A 597 -28.78 6.73 20.05
N ILE A 598 -28.71 5.39 19.89
CA ILE A 598 -27.50 4.71 19.40
C ILE A 598 -27.17 5.15 17.97
N SER A 599 -28.19 5.26 17.11
CA SER A 599 -28.00 5.71 15.73
C SER A 599 -27.50 7.15 15.66
N HIS A 600 -28.06 8.04 16.48
CA HIS A 600 -27.63 9.43 16.55
C HIS A 600 -26.15 9.55 16.95
N GLU A 601 -25.72 8.80 17.97
CA GLU A 601 -24.33 8.81 18.42
C GLU A 601 -23.35 8.27 17.37
N LEU A 602 -23.72 7.21 16.66
CA LEU A 602 -22.86 6.60 15.64
C LEU A 602 -22.81 7.40 14.32
N LEU A 603 -23.89 8.09 13.97
CA LEU A 603 -24.00 8.90 12.75
C LEU A 603 -23.62 10.37 12.99
N ASN A 604 -23.49 10.81 14.24
CA ASN A 604 -23.35 12.20 14.66
C ASN A 604 -24.49 13.12 14.16
N ARG A 605 -25.68 12.56 13.94
CA ARG A 605 -26.87 13.29 13.46
C ARG A 605 -28.13 12.47 13.65
N GLU A 606 -29.28 13.12 13.55
CA GLU A 606 -30.58 12.43 13.57
C GLU A 606 -30.67 11.35 12.46
N PRO A 607 -30.95 10.09 12.81
CA PRO A 607 -31.07 9.02 11.82
C PRO A 607 -32.29 9.24 10.92
N SER A 608 -32.16 8.88 9.65
CA SER A 608 -33.31 8.95 8.75
C SER A 608 -34.42 7.99 9.17
N LYS A 609 -35.68 8.35 8.86
CA LYS A 609 -36.84 7.45 9.07
C LYS A 609 -36.64 6.10 8.39
N GLN A 610 -36.01 6.10 7.21
CA GLN A 610 -35.69 4.87 6.47
C GLN A 610 -34.75 3.97 7.25
N THR A 611 -33.67 4.53 7.82
CA THR A 611 -32.73 3.77 8.67
C THR A 611 -33.44 3.20 9.89
N LEU A 612 -34.22 4.00 10.62
CA LEU A 612 -34.95 3.53 11.80
C LEU A 612 -35.96 2.42 11.47
N THR A 613 -36.76 2.60 10.41
CA THR A 613 -37.72 1.57 9.96
C THR A 613 -37.01 0.29 9.51
N ALA A 614 -35.88 0.39 8.80
CA ALA A 614 -35.11 -0.78 8.39
C ALA A 614 -34.54 -1.53 9.61
N ILE A 615 -34.06 -0.81 10.61
CA ILE A 615 -33.62 -1.40 11.89
C ILE A 615 -34.81 -2.10 12.56
N GLU A 616 -35.93 -1.42 12.77
CA GLU A 616 -37.13 -2.00 13.40
C GLU A 616 -37.63 -3.27 12.68
N GLN A 617 -37.66 -3.25 11.34
CA GLN A 617 -38.04 -4.41 10.54
C GLN A 617 -37.02 -5.55 10.67
N GLY A 618 -35.73 -5.26 10.63
CA GLY A 618 -34.66 -6.24 10.81
C GLY A 618 -34.68 -6.91 12.19
N LEU A 619 -35.18 -6.21 13.21
CA LEU A 619 -35.33 -6.74 14.56
C LEU A 619 -36.56 -7.63 14.73
N GLN A 620 -37.55 -7.56 13.83
CA GLN A 620 -38.77 -8.40 13.84
C GLN A 620 -39.47 -8.45 15.21
N GLY A 621 -39.52 -7.32 15.93
CA GLY A 621 -40.15 -7.23 17.26
C GLY A 621 -39.35 -7.86 18.41
N ARG A 622 -38.12 -8.32 18.18
CA ARG A 622 -37.20 -8.80 19.24
C ARG A 622 -36.60 -7.61 19.98
N GLN A 623 -36.35 -7.76 21.28
CA GLN A 623 -35.52 -6.82 22.05
C GLN A 623 -34.05 -7.14 21.78
N PRO A 624 -33.35 -6.35 20.95
CA PRO A 624 -31.97 -6.64 20.57
C PRO A 624 -31.02 -6.09 21.64
N SER A 625 -29.83 -6.67 21.71
CA SER A 625 -28.75 -6.03 22.46
C SER A 625 -28.30 -4.75 21.77
N ALA A 626 -27.67 -3.84 22.51
CA ALA A 626 -27.19 -2.57 21.95
C ALA A 626 -26.14 -2.79 20.85
N GLU A 627 -25.34 -3.86 20.95
CA GLU A 627 -24.35 -4.28 19.95
C GLU A 627 -25.01 -4.66 18.63
N VAL A 628 -26.17 -5.34 18.67
CA VAL A 628 -26.91 -5.68 17.44
C VAL A 628 -27.41 -4.42 16.76
N ILE A 629 -27.96 -3.46 17.52
CA ILE A 629 -28.39 -2.17 16.97
C ILE A 629 -27.21 -1.41 16.37
N ALA A 630 -26.08 -1.32 17.08
CA ALA A 630 -24.89 -0.65 16.58
C ALA A 630 -24.38 -1.28 15.27
N GLY A 631 -24.38 -2.62 15.17
CA GLY A 631 -24.02 -3.33 13.94
C GLY A 631 -24.98 -3.03 12.77
N LEU A 632 -26.28 -2.90 13.04
CA LEU A 632 -27.27 -2.51 12.03
C LEU A 632 -27.08 -1.05 11.57
N VAL A 633 -26.73 -0.14 12.48
CA VAL A 633 -26.44 1.25 12.12
C VAL A 633 -25.19 1.35 11.26
N ILE A 634 -24.09 0.68 11.65
CA ILE A 634 -22.83 0.69 10.89
C ILE A 634 -23.02 0.06 9.51
N SER A 635 -23.85 -0.98 9.39
CA SER A 635 -24.18 -1.58 8.10
C SER A 635 -25.21 -0.79 7.26
N SER A 636 -25.81 0.28 7.80
CA SER A 636 -26.80 1.08 7.07
C SER A 636 -26.18 1.83 5.88
N PRO A 637 -26.93 2.07 4.78
CA PRO A 637 -26.48 2.94 3.69
C PRO A 637 -26.10 4.34 4.16
N GLU A 638 -26.72 4.79 5.24
CA GLU A 638 -26.48 6.11 5.83
C GLU A 638 -25.08 6.22 6.44
N PHE A 639 -24.62 5.18 7.14
CA PHE A 639 -23.26 5.12 7.67
C PHE A 639 -22.23 4.84 6.56
N GLN A 640 -22.58 4.04 5.56
CA GLN A 640 -21.64 3.66 4.48
C GLN A 640 -21.38 4.77 3.46
N ARG A 641 -22.09 5.89 3.55
CA ARG A 641 -21.92 7.05 2.68
C ARG A 641 -21.27 8.21 3.42
N ARG A 642 -20.61 9.08 2.66
CA ARG A 642 -20.00 10.33 3.12
C ARG A 642 -20.21 11.41 2.08
#